data_AF-A0A1X0SC06-F1
#
_entry.id   AF-A0A1X0SC06-F1
#
_cell.length_a   1.000
_cell.length_b   1.000
_cell.length_c   1.000
_cell.angle_alpha   90.00
_cell.angle_beta   90.00
_cell.angle_gamma   90.00
#
_symmetry.space_group_name_H-M   'P 1'
#
loop_
_entity.id
_entity.type
_entity.pdbx_description
1 polymer ?
#
loop_
_entity_poly.entity_id
_entity_poly.type
_entity_poly.pdbx_seq_one_letter_code
_entity_poly.pdbx_strand_id
1 'polypeptide(L)'
;MKRSTKQDFPKNKKVCLSAEMDLKDIERLLVSIDKGNYSDCLLSIEQDHDHKDDTLLNTIKSIASRQLRLEKDIKRYQDTIDTKHDHNVHNHNINKFTVNTHIVPEPNHCQHCVQQAVNVALAITQGQLDQRIHCHLHTHPLNDAINSMADQLQHFTNNVLKVAHETAFDGKLGVQAECDDSIQGVWREFILNLNSMTKNHLEQVRDIADVSTAIAKGDLSKAMTVPVRGETLMLKNTFNLMVNHLNLFASEVTRVAHEVGTEGKLGVQAKVAGINGIWKELTDNVNTMADNLTNQVRDIAHVSKAVARGDLTKKVKVEVKGEMLDLKNTINTMVDQLSTFATEVTRVSLEVGTEGKLGGQAVVKDVGGTWKDLTDNVNMMASKITDQVRDIAAVAKAVAEGDLSKKVTANAQGEVLELKNTMNRMVDQLTNFSAEVSRVSLEVGVEGKLGGQAVVKNVGGAWKDLTDNVNIMAANLTTQVRSIAEVTKAVALGDLSKKIDVETRGEILDLKNTVNDMVSQLRVFASEVTRVAKEVGTEGKLGGQAKVPNVDGTWKDLTDNVNTMASNLTTQVRSIKVVTKAVALGDLSKKIEVESGGEISELKNIVNDMVDQLRVFASEVTRVAREVGTEGKLGGEAFVPNVSGTWKGLTDNVNTMAANLTTQVRSIAEVTKAVAKGDLSKKIHVETSGEILDLKNTVNSMVDQLNVFASEVTRVAKEVGTEGKLGGQAFVPNVDGTWKGLTDNVNQMAANLTSQVRSIAEVTKAVALGDLSKKIEVESDGEILELKNVVNNMVDQLRVFASEVTRVSKEVGTEGILGGQAIVPNIAGTWKDLTDNVNMMAANLTTQVRSIAEVTEAVAMGDLSKKILVETSGEILDLKNIVNDMVDQLRIFASEVTRVAKEVGTEGKLGGQAFVPNVGGTWKGLTDNVNIMAANLTDQVRSIAEVTKAVALGDLSKKIEVESGGEIRELKDTVNNMVDQLRVFASEVTRVAKE
;
A
#
# COMPACT_ATOMS: atom_id res chain seq x y z
N MET A 1 51.54 43.16 89.71
CA MET A 1 50.74 41.91 89.50
C MET A 1 49.27 42.26 89.68
N LYS A 2 48.26 41.58 89.12
CA LYS A 2 48.15 40.60 88.01
C LYS A 2 46.66 40.62 87.54
N ARG A 3 46.39 40.09 86.35
CA ARG A 3 45.08 39.68 85.76
C ARG A 3 43.89 39.56 86.75
N SER A 4 42.66 39.93 86.34
CA SER A 4 41.71 38.97 85.70
C SER A 4 40.28 39.52 85.44
N THR A 5 39.75 39.21 84.24
CA THR A 5 38.33 38.88 83.88
C THR A 5 37.11 39.80 84.17
N LYS A 6 36.22 39.79 83.14
CA LYS A 6 34.73 39.80 83.14
C LYS A 6 33.92 41.12 83.15
N GLN A 7 33.28 41.33 81.99
CA GLN A 7 31.86 41.65 81.74
C GLN A 7 31.20 43.00 82.12
N ASP A 8 30.40 43.45 81.13
CA ASP A 8 29.18 44.27 81.13
C ASP A 8 29.20 45.80 81.42
N PHE A 9 28.74 46.55 80.40
CA PHE A 9 27.93 47.79 80.32
C PHE A 9 27.71 48.72 81.57
N PRO A 10 27.40 50.03 81.37
CA PRO A 10 27.89 51.02 80.39
C PRO A 10 28.00 52.47 81.00
N LYS A 11 27.83 53.51 80.14
CA LYS A 11 27.53 54.96 80.41
C LYS A 11 28.69 55.96 80.42
N ASN A 12 28.45 57.13 79.80
CA ASN A 12 28.79 58.50 80.24
C ASN A 12 28.45 59.53 79.12
N LYS A 13 28.20 60.82 79.36
CA LYS A 13 27.59 61.54 80.50
C LYS A 13 27.22 62.98 80.07
N LYS A 14 26.52 63.73 80.94
CA LYS A 14 26.29 65.20 80.86
C LYS A 14 26.68 65.84 82.22
N VAL A 15 26.58 67.19 82.29
CA VAL A 15 26.40 68.07 83.49
C VAL A 15 27.62 68.84 84.01
N CYS A 16 27.43 70.16 84.09
CA CYS A 16 27.95 71.25 84.98
C CYS A 16 27.29 72.56 84.45
N LEU A 17 27.20 73.74 85.09
CA LEU A 17 27.19 74.31 86.47
C LEU A 17 26.67 75.78 86.30
N SER A 18 26.40 76.69 87.25
CA SER A 18 26.43 76.81 88.73
C SER A 18 25.61 78.05 89.14
N ALA A 19 25.06 78.14 90.37
CA ALA A 19 24.47 79.37 90.93
C ALA A 19 24.49 79.37 92.47
N GLU A 20 24.53 80.56 93.09
CA GLU A 20 24.45 80.86 94.54
C GLU A 20 23.64 82.19 94.71
N MET A 21 23.07 82.60 95.84
CA MET A 21 23.34 82.29 97.27
C MET A 21 22.03 82.07 98.08
N ASP A 22 22.12 81.83 99.40
CA ASP A 22 21.06 81.26 100.27
C ASP A 22 20.32 82.29 101.17
N LEU A 23 19.19 81.89 101.76
CA LEU A 23 18.24 82.77 102.50
C LEU A 23 18.32 82.66 104.04
N LYS A 24 19.11 81.73 104.59
CA LYS A 24 19.03 81.28 106.01
C LYS A 24 19.42 82.32 107.05
N ASP A 25 20.22 83.33 106.70
CA ASP A 25 20.76 84.26 107.69
C ASP A 25 19.71 85.25 108.23
N ILE A 26 18.62 85.48 107.46
CA ILE A 26 17.46 86.28 107.91
C ILE A 26 16.76 85.62 109.11
N GLU A 27 16.70 84.28 109.14
CA GLU A 27 15.96 83.50 110.13
C GLU A 27 16.51 83.66 111.56
N ARG A 28 17.80 84.00 111.70
CA ARG A 28 18.46 84.22 113.01
C ARG A 28 18.12 85.56 113.66
N LEU A 29 17.88 86.61 112.87
CA LEU A 29 17.64 87.97 113.39
C LEU A 29 16.28 88.08 114.11
N LEU A 30 15.27 87.36 113.63
CA LEU A 30 13.90 87.42 114.16
C LEU A 30 13.79 86.80 115.57
N VAL A 31 14.58 85.77 115.89
CA VAL A 31 14.53 85.05 117.18
C VAL A 31 14.95 85.94 118.37
N SER A 32 15.77 86.96 118.14
CA SER A 32 16.23 87.89 119.21
C SER A 32 15.17 88.92 119.63
N ILE A 33 14.09 89.11 118.85
CA ILE A 33 13.02 90.07 119.15
C ILE A 33 12.15 89.59 120.34
N ASP A 34 12.04 88.27 120.51
CA ASP A 34 11.03 87.62 121.35
C ASP A 34 11.38 87.54 122.86
N LYS A 35 12.54 88.08 123.28
CA LYS A 35 13.08 87.88 124.65
C LYS A 35 13.29 89.15 125.49
N GLY A 36 12.81 90.30 125.05
CA GLY A 36 12.61 91.49 125.90
C GLY A 36 13.86 92.22 126.43
N ASN A 37 15.09 91.75 126.14
CA ASN A 37 16.32 92.31 126.71
C ASN A 37 16.87 93.48 125.86
N TYR A 38 16.10 94.56 125.75
CA TYR A 38 16.33 95.65 124.79
C TYR A 38 17.60 96.49 125.00
N SER A 39 18.35 96.29 126.09
CA SER A 39 19.66 96.94 126.30
C SER A 39 20.79 96.30 125.48
N ASP A 40 20.81 94.97 125.36
CA ASP A 40 21.90 94.26 124.66
C ASP A 40 21.71 94.28 123.14
N CYS A 41 20.45 94.27 122.68
CA CYS A 41 20.11 94.24 121.25
C CYS A 41 20.54 95.51 120.48
N LEU A 42 20.95 96.57 121.17
CA LEU A 42 21.52 97.79 120.58
C LEU A 42 23.06 97.82 120.59
N LEU A 43 23.73 96.95 121.34
CA LEU A 43 25.20 96.86 121.46
C LEU A 43 25.82 95.77 120.57
N SER A 44 25.05 95.16 119.66
CA SER A 44 25.52 94.08 118.78
C SER A 44 24.98 94.14 117.34
N ILE A 45 24.43 95.29 116.93
CA ILE A 45 24.16 95.61 115.50
C ILE A 45 24.90 96.89 115.13
N GLU A 46 26.21 96.86 115.42
CA GLU A 46 27.19 97.92 115.16
C GLU A 46 28.47 97.35 114.49
N GLN A 47 28.40 96.09 114.04
CA GLN A 47 29.42 95.41 113.23
C GLN A 47 28.74 94.64 112.07
N ASP A 48 29.50 94.48 110.98
CA ASP A 48 29.13 93.99 109.65
C ASP A 48 28.12 94.82 108.84
N HIS A 49 28.25 94.69 107.51
CA HIS A 49 27.76 95.62 106.49
C HIS A 49 26.83 94.94 105.47
N ASP A 50 26.12 95.75 104.69
CA ASP A 50 25.55 95.49 103.35
C ASP A 50 25.03 94.05 103.09
N HIS A 51 23.73 93.78 103.15
CA HIS A 51 22.72 94.47 102.35
C HIS A 51 21.33 94.47 103.00
N LYS A 52 20.62 95.60 102.86
CA LYS A 52 19.22 95.75 103.28
C LYS A 52 18.31 95.76 102.06
N ASP A 53 17.59 94.67 101.83
CA ASP A 53 16.18 94.81 101.48
C ASP A 53 15.37 94.56 102.75
N ASP A 54 15.50 95.48 103.71
CA ASP A 54 14.74 95.36 104.95
C ASP A 54 14.31 96.68 105.58
N THR A 55 13.19 97.16 105.07
CA THR A 55 12.35 98.18 105.71
C THR A 55 11.81 97.69 107.07
N LEU A 56 11.79 96.36 107.33
CA LEU A 56 11.40 95.79 108.62
C LEU A 56 12.42 96.14 109.72
N LEU A 57 13.74 96.10 109.45
CA LEU A 57 14.77 96.52 110.41
C LEU A 57 14.57 97.97 110.90
N ASN A 58 14.22 98.89 110.00
CA ASN A 58 13.89 100.27 110.35
C ASN A 58 12.53 100.38 111.07
N THR A 59 11.58 99.51 110.74
CA THR A 59 10.27 99.42 111.41
C THR A 59 10.43 98.94 112.86
N ILE A 60 11.27 97.93 113.12
CA ILE A 60 11.61 97.43 114.46
C ILE A 60 12.28 98.54 115.30
N LYS A 61 13.26 99.28 114.73
CA LYS A 61 13.88 100.44 115.39
C LYS A 61 12.86 101.55 115.72
N SER A 62 11.90 101.80 114.84
CA SER A 62 10.83 102.79 115.02
C SER A 62 9.85 102.41 116.15
N ILE A 63 9.51 101.12 116.28
CA ILE A 63 8.61 100.61 117.33
C ILE A 63 9.26 100.73 118.71
N ALA A 64 10.52 100.30 118.87
CA ALA A 64 11.23 100.36 120.14
C ALA A 64 11.36 101.80 120.68
N SER A 65 11.80 102.73 119.83
CA SER A 65 12.01 104.14 120.20
C SER A 65 10.73 104.85 120.64
N ARG A 66 9.54 104.38 120.21
CA ARG A 66 8.24 104.98 120.53
C ARG A 66 7.55 104.43 121.79
N GLN A 67 8.04 103.34 122.38
CA GLN A 67 7.58 102.89 123.71
C GLN A 67 8.27 103.65 124.86
N LEU A 68 9.54 104.06 124.69
CA LEU A 68 10.24 104.94 125.64
C LEU A 68 9.57 106.32 125.83
N ARG A 69 8.57 106.64 125.01
CA ARG A 69 7.82 107.89 124.96
C ARG A 69 7.02 108.21 126.23
N LEU A 70 6.71 107.24 127.10
CA LEU A 70 5.70 107.42 128.16
C LEU A 70 6.18 107.38 129.61
N GLU A 71 7.39 106.91 129.93
CA GLU A 71 7.82 106.79 131.35
C GLU A 71 8.54 108.03 131.92
N LYS A 72 9.01 108.98 131.09
CA LYS A 72 9.73 110.19 131.56
C LYS A 72 8.96 111.51 131.50
N ASP A 73 7.77 111.54 130.89
CA ASP A 73 6.87 112.72 130.91
C ASP A 73 6.30 113.06 132.31
N ILE A 74 6.61 112.26 133.34
CA ILE A 74 5.86 112.20 134.61
C ILE A 74 6.55 112.92 135.79
N LYS A 75 7.77 113.49 135.64
CA LYS A 75 8.57 113.93 136.83
C LYS A 75 9.28 115.30 136.78
N ARG A 76 8.48 116.36 136.50
CA ARG A 76 8.75 117.83 136.54
C ARG A 76 9.07 118.46 135.18
N TYR A 77 8.50 119.60 134.74
CA TYR A 77 7.38 120.45 135.19
C TYR A 77 7.11 120.66 136.69
N GLN A 78 7.84 121.62 137.28
CA GLN A 78 7.55 122.39 138.51
C GLN A 78 8.82 123.26 138.81
N ASP A 79 8.79 124.60 138.87
CA ASP A 79 7.71 125.56 138.55
C ASP A 79 8.23 127.04 138.44
N THR A 80 7.64 127.87 137.55
CA THR A 80 7.45 129.37 137.55
C THR A 80 8.58 130.46 137.65
N ILE A 81 8.23 131.69 137.16
CA ILE A 81 8.54 133.08 137.69
C ILE A 81 9.85 133.83 137.25
N ASP A 82 10.02 135.17 137.38
CA ASP A 82 9.20 136.28 136.78
C ASP A 82 10.03 137.46 136.16
N THR A 83 9.71 137.98 134.93
CA THR A 83 10.01 139.36 134.42
C THR A 83 10.76 139.63 133.06
N LYS A 84 11.35 140.84 132.82
CA LYS A 84 11.53 141.50 131.49
C LYS A 84 12.56 142.72 131.26
N HIS A 85 13.92 142.65 131.14
CA HIS A 85 14.73 143.90 130.79
C HIS A 85 16.17 143.88 130.15
N ASP A 86 16.73 145.10 129.92
CA ASP A 86 17.97 145.67 129.27
C ASP A 86 19.05 146.17 130.32
N HIS A 87 20.09 147.06 130.23
CA HIS A 87 20.65 148.17 129.37
C HIS A 87 22.13 148.52 129.88
N ASN A 88 22.99 149.50 129.48
CA ASN A 88 23.55 150.06 128.21
C ASN A 88 24.67 151.19 128.48
N VAL A 89 25.40 151.69 127.45
CA VAL A 89 26.24 152.95 127.33
C VAL A 89 27.73 153.04 127.81
N HIS A 90 28.57 153.81 127.08
CA HIS A 90 29.98 154.21 127.32
C HIS A 90 30.17 155.40 128.31
N ASN A 91 31.37 155.55 128.94
CA ASN A 91 32.30 156.69 128.67
C ASN A 91 33.75 156.48 129.22
N HIS A 92 34.57 157.54 129.29
CA HIS A 92 36.04 157.50 129.12
C HIS A 92 36.88 158.23 130.22
N ASN A 93 38.00 157.60 130.63
CA ASN A 93 39.35 158.21 130.79
C ASN A 93 39.75 159.00 132.09
N ILE A 94 41.09 159.21 132.21
CA ILE A 94 41.88 160.17 133.04
C ILE A 94 42.52 159.66 134.38
N ASN A 95 43.74 159.13 134.23
CA ASN A 95 45.03 159.59 134.83
C ASN A 95 45.18 160.07 136.31
N LYS A 96 46.18 159.45 136.97
CA LYS A 96 47.39 160.04 137.65
C LYS A 96 47.49 160.24 139.19
N PHE A 97 48.64 159.70 139.67
CA PHE A 97 49.58 160.17 140.72
C PHE A 97 49.38 159.91 142.23
N THR A 98 50.53 159.63 142.85
CA THR A 98 50.85 159.46 144.28
C THR A 98 51.09 160.77 145.01
N VAL A 99 51.04 160.77 146.35
CA VAL A 99 52.10 161.27 147.29
C VAL A 99 51.70 161.05 148.77
N ASN A 100 52.69 160.92 149.67
CA ASN A 100 52.56 160.76 151.13
C ASN A 100 52.39 162.10 151.88
N THR A 101 51.82 162.05 153.11
CA THR A 101 52.31 162.66 154.39
C THR A 101 51.18 162.65 155.44
N HIS A 102 51.35 162.86 156.75
CA HIS A 102 52.19 162.30 157.83
C HIS A 102 51.80 163.06 159.13
N ILE A 103 51.67 162.38 160.29
CA ILE A 103 51.68 162.93 161.69
C ILE A 103 50.38 163.62 162.25
N VAL A 104 49.66 162.89 163.14
CA VAL A 104 49.08 163.24 164.49
C VAL A 104 48.48 164.66 164.73
N PRO A 105 47.23 164.86 165.26
CA PRO A 105 46.71 164.33 166.55
C PRO A 105 45.16 164.04 166.68
N GLU A 106 44.64 163.93 167.92
CA GLU A 106 43.21 163.90 168.34
C GLU A 106 42.54 165.32 168.31
N PRO A 107 41.21 165.53 168.61
CA PRO A 107 40.03 164.65 168.60
C PRO A 107 38.79 165.20 167.81
N ASN A 108 37.81 164.33 167.41
CA ASN A 108 36.33 164.54 167.39
C ASN A 108 35.51 163.80 166.26
N HIS A 109 35.05 162.58 166.55
CA HIS A 109 33.79 161.89 166.17
C HIS A 109 33.12 161.90 164.76
N CYS A 110 33.33 162.85 163.83
CA CYS A 110 32.32 163.09 162.77
C CYS A 110 32.44 162.30 161.44
N GLN A 111 33.54 161.58 161.19
CA GLN A 111 33.94 161.22 159.81
C GLN A 111 33.35 159.89 159.24
N HIS A 112 32.73 159.04 160.06
CA HIS A 112 32.52 157.62 159.69
C HIS A 112 31.27 157.33 158.83
N CYS A 113 30.22 158.16 158.89
CA CYS A 113 28.92 157.83 158.27
C CYS A 113 28.89 158.02 156.73
N VAL A 114 29.59 159.03 156.20
CA VAL A 114 29.53 159.37 154.76
C VAL A 114 30.13 158.25 153.91
N GLN A 115 31.17 157.56 154.40
CA GLN A 115 31.79 156.44 153.70
C GLN A 115 30.81 155.26 153.49
N GLN A 116 29.88 155.03 154.43
CA GLN A 116 28.86 153.99 154.27
C GLN A 116 27.88 154.34 153.14
N ALA A 117 27.51 155.61 152.99
CA ALA A 117 26.64 156.06 151.89
C ALA A 117 27.28 155.89 150.51
N VAL A 118 28.58 156.19 150.39
CA VAL A 118 29.35 155.94 149.17
C VAL A 118 29.41 154.45 148.84
N ASN A 119 29.66 153.59 149.84
CA ASN A 119 29.73 152.14 149.63
C ASN A 119 28.41 151.54 149.15
N VAL A 120 27.26 151.97 149.70
CA VAL A 120 25.93 151.48 149.28
C VAL A 120 25.55 152.00 147.87
N ALA A 121 25.88 153.25 147.54
CA ALA A 121 25.71 153.74 146.17
C ALA A 121 26.55 152.94 145.15
N LEU A 122 27.79 152.56 145.54
CA LEU A 122 28.66 151.69 144.74
C LEU A 122 28.07 150.30 144.56
N ALA A 123 27.50 149.70 145.61
CA ALA A 123 26.81 148.42 145.54
C ALA A 123 25.64 148.44 144.56
N ILE A 124 24.80 149.50 144.61
CA ILE A 124 23.69 149.69 143.66
C ILE A 124 24.21 149.75 142.22
N THR A 125 25.30 150.47 141.95
CA THR A 125 25.92 150.49 140.60
C THR A 125 26.57 149.16 140.17
N GLN A 126 26.80 148.23 141.11
CA GLN A 126 27.27 146.88 140.86
C GLN A 126 26.11 145.85 140.81
N GLY A 127 24.85 146.29 140.87
CA GLY A 127 23.67 145.43 140.90
C GLY A 127 23.37 144.77 142.25
N GLN A 128 24.10 145.13 143.31
CA GLN A 128 23.85 144.69 144.69
C GLN A 128 22.81 145.63 145.34
N LEU A 129 21.55 145.36 145.01
CA LEU A 129 20.37 146.17 145.37
C LEU A 129 19.80 145.83 146.77
N ASP A 130 20.49 145.00 147.54
CA ASP A 130 20.18 144.57 148.91
C ASP A 130 20.82 145.46 150.00
N GLN A 131 21.90 146.17 149.67
CA GLN A 131 22.68 147.01 150.59
C GLN A 131 21.92 148.28 151.02
N ARG A 132 21.97 148.66 152.31
CA ARG A 132 21.27 149.82 152.90
C ARG A 132 22.16 150.55 153.92
N ILE A 133 21.94 151.86 154.13
CA ILE A 133 22.79 152.70 155.01
C ILE A 133 22.18 152.79 156.42
N HIS A 134 22.99 152.73 157.49
CA HIS A 134 22.50 152.46 158.87
C HIS A 134 23.05 153.42 159.96
N CYS A 135 23.78 154.48 159.61
CA CYS A 135 24.49 155.34 160.58
C CYS A 135 23.56 156.34 161.32
N HIS A 136 23.80 156.60 162.61
CA HIS A 136 22.90 157.40 163.48
C HIS A 136 23.61 158.51 164.29
N LEU A 137 23.82 159.68 163.69
CA LEU A 137 24.13 160.94 164.40
C LEU A 137 23.75 162.14 163.52
N HIS A 138 23.02 163.12 164.07
CA HIS A 138 22.46 164.32 163.40
C HIS A 138 22.04 164.18 161.92
N THR A 139 20.80 163.71 161.71
CA THR A 139 19.89 164.06 160.60
C THR A 139 20.52 164.51 159.27
N HIS A 140 20.71 163.58 158.33
CA HIS A 140 21.26 163.85 157.00
C HIS A 140 20.40 163.21 155.88
N PRO A 141 19.75 163.97 154.96
CA PRO A 141 18.75 163.43 154.00
C PRO A 141 19.24 162.43 152.94
N LEU A 142 20.53 162.07 152.93
CA LEU A 142 21.14 161.27 151.86
C LEU A 142 20.80 159.77 151.99
N ASN A 143 20.48 159.30 153.21
CA ASN A 143 20.25 157.88 153.51
C ASN A 143 18.97 157.36 152.80
N ASP A 144 17.84 158.01 153.05
CA ASP A 144 16.52 157.57 152.57
C ASP A 144 16.44 157.55 151.04
N ALA A 145 17.07 158.52 150.37
CA ALA A 145 17.12 158.62 148.92
C ALA A 145 17.87 157.45 148.27
N ILE A 146 19.01 157.02 148.85
CA ILE A 146 19.81 155.91 148.31
C ILE A 146 19.10 154.57 148.57
N ASN A 147 18.51 154.38 149.75
CA ASN A 147 17.75 153.17 150.07
C ASN A 147 16.53 152.99 149.15
N SER A 148 15.72 154.05 148.98
CA SER A 148 14.53 154.03 148.13
C SER A 148 14.84 153.75 146.66
N MET A 149 15.96 154.29 146.15
CA MET A 149 16.46 153.98 144.81
C MET A 149 16.80 152.50 144.62
N ALA A 150 17.36 151.83 145.64
CA ALA A 150 17.65 150.41 145.59
C ALA A 150 16.38 149.55 145.57
N ASP A 151 15.38 149.88 146.39
CA ASP A 151 14.10 149.17 146.43
C ASP A 151 13.37 149.22 145.07
N GLN A 152 13.35 150.39 144.42
CA GLN A 152 12.65 150.57 143.14
C GLN A 152 13.35 149.84 141.97
N LEU A 153 14.69 149.80 141.96
CA LEU A 153 15.47 148.98 141.02
C LEU A 153 15.28 147.48 141.28
N GLN A 154 15.18 147.05 142.54
CA GLN A 154 14.98 145.63 142.89
C GLN A 154 13.60 145.15 142.46
N HIS A 155 12.52 145.92 142.73
CA HIS A 155 11.17 145.53 142.30
C HIS A 155 11.08 145.42 140.78
N PHE A 156 11.69 146.37 140.06
CA PHE A 156 11.76 146.34 138.62
C PHE A 156 12.56 145.15 138.08
N THR A 157 13.66 144.77 138.75
CA THR A 157 14.54 143.63 138.39
C THR A 157 13.99 142.28 138.87
N ASN A 158 13.00 142.26 139.76
CA ASN A 158 12.21 141.05 140.07
C ASN A 158 10.98 140.94 139.16
N ASN A 159 10.57 142.05 138.56
CA ASN A 159 10.05 142.02 137.22
C ASN A 159 11.20 141.83 136.17
N VAL A 160 12.26 140.99 136.42
CA VAL A 160 13.23 140.37 135.45
C VAL A 160 13.52 138.84 135.62
N LEU A 161 12.83 138.00 134.79
CA LEU A 161 12.95 136.54 134.53
C LEU A 161 11.80 136.01 133.59
N LYS A 162 10.66 135.41 134.03
CA LYS A 162 9.49 134.86 133.22
C LYS A 162 9.44 135.19 131.74
N VAL A 163 9.26 136.45 131.37
CA VAL A 163 8.89 136.75 129.98
C VAL A 163 10.12 136.57 129.08
N ALA A 164 11.33 136.52 129.66
CA ALA A 164 12.45 135.73 129.15
C ALA A 164 12.38 134.24 129.57
N HIS A 165 12.36 133.87 130.86
CA HIS A 165 12.48 132.47 131.34
C HIS A 165 11.35 131.52 130.90
N GLU A 166 10.10 131.76 131.30
CA GLU A 166 8.94 130.98 130.85
C GLU A 166 8.73 131.01 129.32
N THR A 167 9.08 132.11 128.63
CA THR A 167 8.96 132.14 127.15
C THR A 167 10.08 131.35 126.46
N ALA A 168 11.34 131.45 126.93
CA ALA A 168 12.52 130.92 126.23
C ALA A 168 13.03 129.57 126.79
N PHE A 169 12.79 129.26 128.06
CA PHE A 169 13.13 127.98 128.70
C PHE A 169 11.90 127.08 128.87
N ASP A 170 10.79 127.55 129.45
CA ASP A 170 9.57 126.71 129.60
C ASP A 170 8.80 126.54 128.28
N GLY A 171 9.07 127.37 127.27
CA GLY A 171 8.38 127.34 125.97
C GLY A 171 6.93 127.83 125.99
N LYS A 172 6.49 128.51 127.06
CA LYS A 172 5.14 129.07 127.21
C LYS A 172 5.04 130.35 126.35
N LEU A 173 4.51 130.21 125.14
CA LEU A 173 4.25 131.36 124.26
C LEU A 173 3.05 132.17 124.75
N GLY A 174 3.23 133.49 124.92
CA GLY A 174 2.18 134.43 125.32
C GLY A 174 2.22 134.93 126.77
N VAL A 175 3.26 134.62 127.55
CA VAL A 175 3.42 135.08 128.94
C VAL A 175 3.57 136.61 129.01
N GLN A 176 3.07 137.23 130.08
CA GLN A 176 3.04 138.68 130.28
C GLN A 176 3.51 139.13 131.67
N ALA A 177 3.94 140.39 131.72
CA ALA A 177 4.52 141.10 132.86
C ALA A 177 3.55 142.07 133.54
N GLU A 178 3.69 142.22 134.86
CA GLU A 178 2.87 143.12 135.68
C GLU A 178 3.43 144.55 135.71
N CYS A 179 2.54 145.53 135.90
CA CYS A 179 2.93 146.94 135.98
C CYS A 179 1.97 147.71 136.89
N ASP A 180 2.47 148.12 138.06
CA ASP A 180 1.75 148.92 139.04
C ASP A 180 2.05 150.43 138.91
N ASP A 181 1.49 151.22 139.84
CA ASP A 181 1.70 152.67 139.90
C ASP A 181 3.08 153.08 140.45
N SER A 182 3.89 152.15 140.99
CA SER A 182 5.28 152.41 141.41
C SER A 182 6.26 152.41 140.22
N ILE A 183 5.90 151.68 139.15
CA ILE A 183 6.66 151.57 137.91
C ILE A 183 6.25 152.70 136.96
N GLN A 184 6.81 153.88 137.17
CA GLN A 184 6.58 155.08 136.36
C GLN A 184 7.63 155.28 135.26
N GLY A 185 7.28 156.03 134.22
CA GLY A 185 8.19 156.40 133.12
C GLY A 185 8.60 155.22 132.22
N VAL A 186 9.84 155.27 131.71
CA VAL A 186 10.41 154.34 130.70
C VAL A 186 10.21 152.86 131.08
N TRP A 187 10.33 152.56 132.37
CA TRP A 187 10.14 151.24 132.95
C TRP A 187 8.78 150.58 132.60
N ARG A 188 7.72 151.38 132.44
CA ARG A 188 6.37 150.94 132.07
C ARG A 188 6.21 150.68 130.57
N GLU A 189 6.89 151.43 129.72
CA GLU A 189 6.78 151.28 128.27
C GLU A 189 7.36 149.94 127.79
N PHE A 190 8.48 149.51 128.40
CA PHE A 190 9.09 148.21 128.10
C PHE A 190 8.19 147.01 128.47
N ILE A 191 7.38 147.09 129.55
CA ILE A 191 6.37 146.06 129.89
C ILE A 191 5.47 145.78 128.69
N LEU A 192 4.86 146.83 128.16
CA LEU A 192 3.81 146.72 127.15
C LEU A 192 4.36 146.19 125.82
N ASN A 193 5.57 146.61 125.45
CA ASN A 193 6.25 146.13 124.25
C ASN A 193 6.60 144.64 124.35
N LEU A 194 7.13 144.15 125.48
CA LEU A 194 7.46 142.74 125.62
C LEU A 194 6.19 141.85 125.68
N ASN A 195 5.14 142.32 126.35
CA ASN A 195 3.84 141.64 126.42
C ASN A 195 3.15 141.51 125.04
N SER A 196 3.45 142.41 124.10
CA SER A 196 2.97 142.35 122.71
C SER A 196 3.78 141.35 121.86
N MET A 197 5.10 141.26 122.09
CA MET A 197 5.99 140.34 121.40
C MET A 197 5.61 138.87 121.62
N THR A 198 5.37 138.47 122.87
CA THR A 198 5.08 137.07 123.22
C THR A 198 3.76 136.56 122.63
N LYS A 199 2.73 137.41 122.56
CA LYS A 199 1.43 137.06 121.96
C LYS A 199 1.57 136.76 120.47
N ASN A 200 2.26 137.61 119.71
CA ASN A 200 2.36 137.48 118.25
C ASN A 200 3.11 136.21 117.80
N HIS A 201 3.99 135.65 118.65
CA HIS A 201 4.67 134.40 118.36
C HIS A 201 3.76 133.15 118.50
N LEU A 202 2.83 133.15 119.45
CA LEU A 202 1.91 132.03 119.70
C LEU A 202 1.03 131.73 118.47
N GLU A 203 0.47 132.77 117.85
CA GLU A 203 -0.47 132.63 116.73
C GLU A 203 0.20 132.06 115.47
N GLN A 204 1.50 132.34 115.25
CA GLN A 204 2.24 131.89 114.07
C GLN A 204 2.62 130.40 114.13
N VAL A 205 3.05 129.91 115.31
CA VAL A 205 3.52 128.52 115.46
C VAL A 205 2.37 127.51 115.29
N ARG A 206 1.14 127.89 115.65
CA ARG A 206 -0.03 127.00 115.61
C ARG A 206 -0.50 126.63 114.20
N ASP A 207 -0.60 127.61 113.29
CA ASP A 207 -1.03 127.41 111.89
C ASP A 207 -0.06 126.49 111.11
N ILE A 208 1.24 126.55 111.42
CA ILE A 208 2.27 125.64 110.87
C ILE A 208 1.99 124.19 111.29
N ALA A 209 1.68 123.96 112.57
CA ALA A 209 1.46 122.62 113.12
C ALA A 209 0.19 121.96 112.56
N ASP A 210 -0.91 122.73 112.45
CA ASP A 210 -2.20 122.23 111.93
C ASP A 210 -2.08 121.82 110.45
N VAL A 211 -1.42 122.62 109.61
CA VAL A 211 -1.23 122.31 108.18
C VAL A 211 -0.25 121.15 107.98
N SER A 212 0.86 121.11 108.72
CA SER A 212 1.80 119.98 108.69
C SER A 212 1.13 118.65 109.05
N THR A 213 0.19 118.68 110.00
CA THR A 213 -0.58 117.50 110.43
C THR A 213 -1.57 117.01 109.37
N ALA A 214 -2.08 117.91 108.52
CA ALA A 214 -2.96 117.54 107.41
C ALA A 214 -2.19 116.83 106.28
N ILE A 215 -1.05 117.39 105.88
CA ILE A 215 -0.14 116.81 104.86
C ILE A 215 0.26 115.38 105.27
N ALA A 216 0.63 115.18 106.53
CA ALA A 216 1.02 113.87 107.08
C ALA A 216 -0.12 112.83 107.10
N LYS A 217 -1.38 113.25 106.90
CA LYS A 217 -2.57 112.38 106.77
C LYS A 217 -3.03 112.20 105.31
N GLY A 218 -2.35 112.83 104.34
CA GLY A 218 -2.79 112.87 102.94
C GLY A 218 -3.90 113.88 102.65
N ASP A 219 -4.31 114.71 103.62
CA ASP A 219 -5.25 115.81 103.38
C ASP A 219 -4.50 117.02 102.80
N LEU A 220 -4.42 117.02 101.46
CA LEU A 220 -3.80 118.08 100.66
C LEU A 220 -4.76 119.24 100.35
N SER A 221 -5.88 119.36 101.07
CA SER A 221 -6.80 120.51 100.94
C SER A 221 -6.43 121.69 101.85
N LYS A 222 -5.53 121.48 102.82
CA LYS A 222 -5.15 122.45 103.85
C LYS A 222 -3.94 123.29 103.42
N ALA A 223 -3.99 124.58 103.75
CA ALA A 223 -2.94 125.56 103.48
C ALA A 223 -2.83 126.55 104.66
N MET A 224 -1.64 127.14 104.87
CA MET A 224 -1.41 128.11 105.94
C MET A 224 -2.14 129.43 105.65
N THR A 225 -2.84 129.96 106.65
CA THR A 225 -3.77 131.10 106.52
C THR A 225 -3.39 132.34 107.31
N VAL A 226 -2.68 132.22 108.43
CA VAL A 226 -2.38 133.34 109.35
C VAL A 226 -1.61 134.48 108.64
N PRO A 227 -1.95 135.76 108.91
CA PRO A 227 -1.24 136.92 108.34
C PRO A 227 0.15 137.07 108.97
N VAL A 228 1.18 136.83 108.18
CA VAL A 228 2.59 136.87 108.60
C VAL A 228 3.43 137.79 107.71
N ARG A 229 4.56 138.27 108.23
CA ARG A 229 5.51 139.18 107.56
C ARG A 229 6.95 138.69 107.81
N GLY A 230 7.90 139.18 107.02
CA GLY A 230 9.29 138.74 107.10
C GLY A 230 9.45 137.26 106.76
N GLU A 231 10.40 136.58 107.40
CA GLU A 231 10.81 135.21 107.08
C GLU A 231 9.67 134.18 107.22
N THR A 232 8.76 134.36 108.18
CA THR A 232 7.59 133.47 108.35
C THR A 232 6.67 133.44 107.12
N LEU A 233 6.64 134.50 106.30
CA LEU A 233 5.89 134.50 105.04
C LEU A 233 6.55 133.60 103.97
N MET A 234 7.88 133.51 103.97
CA MET A 234 8.61 132.60 103.08
C MET A 234 8.36 131.13 103.46
N LEU A 235 8.28 130.84 104.78
CA LEU A 235 7.91 129.52 105.29
C LEU A 235 6.49 129.12 104.86
N LYS A 236 5.52 130.02 105.05
CA LYS A 236 4.12 129.86 104.60
C LYS A 236 3.99 129.55 103.11
N ASN A 237 4.69 130.30 102.26
CA ASN A 237 4.67 130.08 100.82
C ASN A 237 5.30 128.73 100.43
N THR A 238 6.39 128.33 101.10
CA THR A 238 7.07 127.05 100.86
C THR A 238 6.18 125.85 101.19
N PHE A 239 5.50 125.88 102.35
CA PHE A 239 4.53 124.83 102.72
C PHE A 239 3.39 124.72 101.71
N ASN A 240 2.76 125.83 101.35
CA ASN A 240 1.62 125.83 100.42
C ASN A 240 2.03 125.35 99.00
N LEU A 241 3.27 125.59 98.56
CA LEU A 241 3.77 125.09 97.28
C LEU A 241 4.01 123.56 97.30
N MET A 242 4.48 123.02 98.42
CA MET A 242 4.66 121.56 98.61
C MET A 242 3.33 120.80 98.46
N VAL A 243 2.25 121.32 99.08
CA VAL A 243 0.90 120.75 99.00
C VAL A 243 0.42 120.61 97.55
N ASN A 244 0.60 121.66 96.75
CA ASN A 244 0.15 121.69 95.35
C ASN A 244 0.88 120.66 94.48
N HIS A 245 2.20 120.48 94.65
CA HIS A 245 2.97 119.51 93.88
C HIS A 245 2.56 118.06 94.18
N LEU A 246 2.32 117.73 95.47
CA LEU A 246 1.84 116.41 95.89
C LEU A 246 0.49 116.06 95.25
N ASN A 247 -0.44 117.03 95.22
CA ASN A 247 -1.81 116.83 94.72
C ASN A 247 -1.83 116.61 93.19
N LEU A 248 -1.06 117.40 92.43
CA LEU A 248 -0.96 117.27 90.97
C LEU A 248 -0.37 115.93 90.53
N PHE A 249 0.67 115.44 91.22
CA PHE A 249 1.30 114.16 90.89
C PHE A 249 0.36 112.96 91.14
N ALA A 250 -0.35 112.94 92.27
CA ALA A 250 -1.28 111.86 92.62
C ALA A 250 -2.40 111.68 91.59
N SER A 251 -2.94 112.78 91.06
CA SER A 251 -3.95 112.79 90.01
C SER A 251 -3.47 112.14 88.71
N GLU A 252 -2.29 112.55 88.21
CA GLU A 252 -1.77 112.09 86.92
C GLU A 252 -1.34 110.61 86.92
N VAL A 253 -0.72 110.13 88.01
CA VAL A 253 -0.37 108.70 88.12
C VAL A 253 -1.62 107.82 88.13
N THR A 254 -2.67 108.25 88.84
CA THR A 254 -3.95 107.55 88.90
C THR A 254 -4.62 107.49 87.52
N ARG A 255 -4.58 108.59 86.76
CA ARG A 255 -5.12 108.65 85.39
C ARG A 255 -4.41 107.69 84.44
N VAL A 256 -3.07 107.70 84.39
CA VAL A 256 -2.31 106.82 83.46
C VAL A 256 -2.48 105.34 83.81
N ALA A 257 -2.47 105.00 85.11
CA ALA A 257 -2.71 103.62 85.55
C ALA A 257 -4.10 103.12 85.11
N HIS A 258 -5.12 103.97 85.16
CA HIS A 258 -6.46 103.61 84.69
C HIS A 258 -6.54 103.48 83.15
N GLU A 259 -6.10 104.50 82.40
CA GLU A 259 -6.22 104.52 80.94
C GLU A 259 -5.40 103.41 80.27
N VAL A 260 -4.13 103.24 80.65
CA VAL A 260 -3.24 102.25 80.02
C VAL A 260 -3.47 100.85 80.60
N GLY A 261 -3.53 100.73 81.93
CA GLY A 261 -3.56 99.44 82.63
C GLY A 261 -4.94 98.81 82.72
N THR A 262 -6.04 99.59 82.66
CA THR A 262 -7.41 99.07 82.81
C THR A 262 -8.23 99.21 81.53
N GLU A 263 -8.24 100.38 80.90
CA GLU A 263 -9.03 100.62 79.67
C GLU A 263 -8.33 100.16 78.38
N GLY A 264 -7.03 99.83 78.44
CA GLY A 264 -6.24 99.42 77.29
C GLY A 264 -6.00 100.54 76.27
N LYS A 265 -6.05 101.81 76.68
CA LYS A 265 -5.74 102.99 75.84
C LYS A 265 -4.22 103.14 75.69
N LEU A 266 -3.65 102.33 74.80
CA LEU A 266 -2.21 102.23 74.57
C LEU A 266 -1.61 103.51 73.94
N GLY A 267 -0.73 104.19 74.68
CA GLY A 267 -0.02 105.41 74.27
C GLY A 267 -0.28 106.64 75.14
N VAL A 268 -0.85 106.48 76.34
CA VAL A 268 -1.15 107.57 77.27
C VAL A 268 0.00 107.79 78.27
N GLN A 269 0.33 109.05 78.54
CA GLN A 269 1.44 109.48 79.39
C GLN A 269 0.99 110.53 80.43
N ALA A 270 1.72 110.62 81.54
CA ALA A 270 1.55 111.56 82.65
C ALA A 270 2.26 112.89 82.34
N LYS A 271 1.61 114.02 82.70
CA LYS A 271 2.05 115.39 82.41
C LYS A 271 1.85 116.30 83.62
N VAL A 272 2.77 116.23 84.58
CA VAL A 272 2.82 117.11 85.74
C VAL A 272 3.73 118.32 85.44
N ALA A 273 3.26 119.54 85.72
CA ALA A 273 3.99 120.78 85.46
C ALA A 273 4.73 121.30 86.71
N GLY A 274 5.81 122.07 86.52
CA GLY A 274 6.57 122.73 87.60
C GLY A 274 7.49 121.83 88.44
N ILE A 275 7.44 120.51 88.23
CA ILE A 275 8.21 119.52 88.98
C ILE A 275 9.68 119.42 88.54
N ASN A 276 10.56 119.23 89.52
CA ASN A 276 12.00 119.02 89.36
C ASN A 276 12.49 117.95 90.36
N GLY A 277 13.67 117.39 90.12
CA GLY A 277 14.23 116.30 90.94
C GLY A 277 13.39 115.02 90.85
N ILE A 278 13.25 114.32 91.98
CA ILE A 278 12.58 113.00 92.10
C ILE A 278 11.18 112.98 91.46
N TRP A 279 10.41 114.06 91.56
CA TRP A 279 9.07 114.15 90.95
C TRP A 279 9.08 113.98 89.43
N LYS A 280 10.13 114.47 88.75
CA LYS A 280 10.30 114.27 87.31
C LYS A 280 10.67 112.82 87.01
N GLU A 281 11.65 112.28 87.73
CA GLU A 281 12.12 110.89 87.57
C GLU A 281 10.97 109.88 87.74
N LEU A 282 10.11 110.06 88.74
CA LEU A 282 8.91 109.24 88.94
C LEU A 282 7.91 109.37 87.77
N THR A 283 7.76 110.56 87.19
CA THR A 283 6.87 110.80 86.03
C THR A 283 7.42 110.13 84.77
N ASP A 284 8.72 110.27 84.51
CA ASP A 284 9.39 109.69 83.34
C ASP A 284 9.42 108.14 83.43
N ASN A 285 9.55 107.57 84.63
CA ASN A 285 9.45 106.12 84.87
C ASN A 285 8.05 105.56 84.58
N VAL A 286 6.98 106.25 85.00
CA VAL A 286 5.58 105.86 84.68
C VAL A 286 5.35 105.89 83.16
N ASN A 287 5.85 106.92 82.47
CA ASN A 287 5.73 107.03 81.01
C ASN A 287 6.50 105.91 80.28
N THR A 288 7.70 105.58 80.75
CA THR A 288 8.52 104.48 80.20
C THR A 288 7.83 103.12 80.34
N MET A 289 7.08 102.90 81.43
CA MET A 289 6.28 101.68 81.61
C MET A 289 5.12 101.60 80.61
N ALA A 290 4.38 102.70 80.43
CA ALA A 290 3.24 102.79 79.51
C ALA A 290 3.62 102.58 78.03
N ASP A 291 4.73 103.16 77.59
CA ASP A 291 5.23 103.02 76.21
C ASP A 291 5.69 101.59 75.91
N ASN A 292 6.31 100.90 76.87
CA ASN A 292 6.72 99.51 76.70
C ASN A 292 5.52 98.58 76.53
N LEU A 293 4.52 98.64 77.42
CA LEU A 293 3.27 97.89 77.29
C LEU A 293 2.56 98.16 75.96
N THR A 294 2.52 99.45 75.56
CA THR A 294 1.90 99.92 74.31
C THR A 294 2.49 99.26 73.07
N ASN A 295 3.82 99.19 72.97
CA ASN A 295 4.48 98.66 71.77
C ASN A 295 4.41 97.13 71.68
N GLN A 296 4.53 96.43 72.82
CA GLN A 296 4.56 94.97 72.87
C GLN A 296 3.21 94.34 72.47
N VAL A 297 2.12 94.83 73.06
CA VAL A 297 0.75 94.31 72.77
C VAL A 297 0.34 94.60 71.32
N ARG A 298 0.77 95.74 70.76
CA ARG A 298 0.38 96.19 69.42
C ARG A 298 1.00 95.34 68.28
N ASP A 299 2.24 94.89 68.42
CA ASP A 299 2.90 94.00 67.43
C ASP A 299 2.27 92.60 67.43
N ILE A 300 2.05 92.03 68.63
CA ILE A 300 1.35 90.74 68.81
C ILE A 300 -0.04 90.78 68.16
N ALA A 301 -0.85 91.81 68.44
CA ALA A 301 -2.17 91.96 67.86
C ALA A 301 -2.17 92.13 66.33
N HIS A 302 -1.09 92.63 65.74
CA HIS A 302 -0.94 92.71 64.28
C HIS A 302 -0.64 91.33 63.67
N VAL A 303 0.25 90.56 64.29
CA VAL A 303 0.61 89.21 63.81
C VAL A 303 -0.55 88.23 63.94
N SER A 304 -1.27 88.22 65.06
CA SER A 304 -2.48 87.38 65.21
C SER A 304 -3.55 87.68 64.14
N LYS A 305 -3.68 88.94 63.72
CA LYS A 305 -4.58 89.34 62.62
C LYS A 305 -4.10 88.89 61.24
N ALA A 306 -2.81 88.70 61.03
CA ALA A 306 -2.27 88.13 59.79
C ALA A 306 -2.54 86.62 59.72
N VAL A 307 -2.26 85.90 60.82
CA VAL A 307 -2.53 84.45 60.94
C VAL A 307 -4.01 84.14 60.73
N ALA A 308 -4.92 84.90 61.35
CA ALA A 308 -6.37 84.77 61.17
C ALA A 308 -6.86 85.05 59.73
N ARG A 309 -6.02 85.59 58.85
CA ARG A 309 -6.28 85.81 57.42
C ARG A 309 -5.52 84.84 56.51
N GLY A 310 -4.78 83.87 57.07
CA GLY A 310 -3.93 82.95 56.32
C GLY A 310 -2.56 83.53 55.89
N ASP A 311 -2.21 84.75 56.30
CA ASP A 311 -0.88 85.32 56.05
C ASP A 311 0.12 84.84 57.12
N LEU A 312 0.64 83.64 56.88
CA LEU A 312 1.63 82.96 57.72
C LEU A 312 3.07 83.46 57.48
N THR A 313 3.26 84.58 56.76
CA THR A 313 4.59 85.20 56.57
C THR A 313 4.96 86.18 57.68
N LYS A 314 4.02 86.52 58.57
CA LYS A 314 4.22 87.52 59.63
C LYS A 314 4.60 86.86 60.95
N LYS A 315 5.55 87.47 61.65
CA LYS A 315 6.07 87.06 62.96
C LYS A 315 6.21 88.26 63.87
N VAL A 316 6.09 88.03 65.18
CA VAL A 316 6.28 89.06 66.22
C VAL A 316 7.76 89.41 66.28
N LYS A 317 8.09 90.70 66.19
CA LYS A 317 9.45 91.22 66.01
C LYS A 317 9.94 92.06 67.18
N VAL A 318 9.08 92.84 67.83
CA VAL A 318 9.45 93.76 68.94
C VAL A 318 10.31 93.05 70.00
N GLU A 319 11.33 93.74 70.51
CA GLU A 319 12.19 93.21 71.57
C GLU A 319 11.45 93.19 72.92
N VAL A 320 11.54 92.05 73.59
CA VAL A 320 10.73 91.68 74.77
C VAL A 320 11.57 90.79 75.68
N LYS A 321 11.26 90.82 76.99
CA LYS A 321 11.97 90.08 78.04
C LYS A 321 10.95 89.50 79.01
N GLY A 322 11.33 88.45 79.76
CA GLY A 322 10.39 87.70 80.61
C GLY A 322 9.28 87.05 79.80
N GLU A 323 8.11 86.87 80.40
CA GLU A 323 6.95 86.15 79.84
C GLU A 323 6.51 86.62 78.45
N MET A 324 6.71 87.91 78.12
CA MET A 324 6.38 88.46 76.81
C MET A 324 7.29 87.90 75.69
N LEU A 325 8.52 87.47 76.02
CA LEU A 325 9.39 86.76 75.09
C LEU A 325 8.89 85.33 74.82
N ASP A 326 8.40 84.65 75.84
CA ASP A 326 7.83 83.32 75.69
C ASP A 326 6.54 83.37 74.86
N LEU A 327 5.68 84.38 75.08
CA LEU A 327 4.51 84.64 74.23
C LEU A 327 4.89 84.93 72.76
N LYS A 328 5.92 85.77 72.53
CA LYS A 328 6.49 86.02 71.19
C LYS A 328 6.95 84.73 70.52
N ASN A 329 7.66 83.87 71.26
CA ASN A 329 8.15 82.59 70.77
C ASN A 329 6.99 81.63 70.45
N THR A 330 6.04 81.44 71.37
CA THR A 330 4.86 80.58 71.17
C THR A 330 4.05 80.97 69.93
N ILE A 331 3.80 82.27 69.73
CA ILE A 331 3.08 82.76 68.53
C ILE A 331 3.90 82.46 67.27
N ASN A 332 5.21 82.74 67.27
CA ASN A 332 6.06 82.49 66.10
C ASN A 332 6.17 81.00 65.74
N THR A 333 6.25 80.10 66.73
CA THR A 333 6.24 78.63 66.51
C THR A 333 4.92 78.14 65.93
N MET A 334 3.79 78.69 66.40
CA MET A 334 2.46 78.36 65.85
C MET A 334 2.35 78.75 64.36
N VAL A 335 2.92 79.90 63.97
CA VAL A 335 3.00 80.32 62.55
C VAL A 335 3.81 79.33 61.71
N ASP A 336 4.97 78.89 62.21
CA ASP A 336 5.84 77.95 61.49
C ASP A 336 5.18 76.57 61.30
N GLN A 337 4.50 76.05 62.33
CA GLN A 337 3.77 74.79 62.28
C GLN A 337 2.61 74.85 61.27
N LEU A 338 1.80 75.92 61.30
CA LEU A 338 0.71 76.16 60.35
C LEU A 338 1.21 76.20 58.90
N SER A 339 2.31 76.92 58.65
CA SER A 339 2.88 77.11 57.31
C SER A 339 3.41 75.80 56.72
N THR A 340 4.09 75.00 57.55
CA THR A 340 4.63 73.69 57.16
C THR A 340 3.50 72.70 56.85
N PHE A 341 2.47 72.62 57.68
CA PHE A 341 1.32 71.73 57.46
C PHE A 341 0.55 72.08 56.18
N ALA A 342 0.25 73.37 55.94
CA ALA A 342 -0.46 73.81 54.74
C ALA A 342 0.29 73.44 53.44
N THR A 343 1.63 73.56 53.46
CA THR A 343 2.49 73.19 52.34
C THR A 343 2.42 71.68 52.07
N GLU A 344 2.57 70.85 53.10
CA GLU A 344 2.63 69.39 52.97
C GLU A 344 1.29 68.76 52.57
N VAL A 345 0.16 69.24 53.10
CA VAL A 345 -1.17 68.76 52.67
C VAL A 345 -1.44 69.10 51.21
N THR A 346 -1.05 70.31 50.77
CA THR A 346 -1.17 70.72 49.36
C THR A 346 -0.35 69.80 48.46
N ARG A 347 0.90 69.50 48.84
CA ARG A 347 1.78 68.61 48.08
C ARG A 347 1.23 67.18 47.94
N VAL A 348 0.81 66.56 49.04
CA VAL A 348 0.29 65.17 49.01
C VAL A 348 -1.03 65.08 48.23
N SER A 349 -1.89 66.09 48.36
CA SER A 349 -3.14 66.17 47.58
C SER A 349 -2.88 66.25 46.08
N LEU A 350 -1.85 67.00 45.66
CA LEU A 350 -1.44 67.06 44.26
C LEU A 350 -0.84 65.73 43.78
N GLU A 351 0.19 65.23 44.48
CA GLU A 351 0.91 64.00 44.11
C GLU A 351 -0.01 62.78 43.99
N VAL A 352 -0.77 62.48 45.05
CA VAL A 352 -1.55 61.23 45.15
C VAL A 352 -2.97 61.41 44.61
N GLY A 353 -3.57 62.60 44.76
CA GLY A 353 -4.95 62.87 44.36
C GLY A 353 -5.14 63.27 42.89
N THR A 354 -4.16 63.95 42.27
CA THR A 354 -4.30 64.43 40.88
C THR A 354 -3.20 63.97 39.91
N GLU A 355 -1.95 63.85 40.36
CA GLU A 355 -0.84 63.44 39.49
C GLU A 355 -0.65 61.93 39.38
N GLY A 356 -1.34 61.13 40.21
CA GLY A 356 -1.23 59.68 40.23
C GLY A 356 0.12 59.14 40.75
N LYS A 357 0.92 59.96 41.43
CA LYS A 357 2.21 59.60 42.05
C LYS A 357 1.98 58.86 43.37
N LEU A 358 1.49 57.63 43.27
CA LEU A 358 1.09 56.78 44.40
C LEU A 358 2.28 56.47 45.34
N GLY A 359 2.19 56.94 46.59
CA GLY A 359 3.20 56.75 47.64
C GLY A 359 3.58 58.02 48.41
N GLY A 360 3.12 59.20 47.98
CA GLY A 360 3.37 60.47 48.69
C GLY A 360 2.78 60.50 50.10
N GLN A 361 3.58 60.98 51.07
CA GLN A 361 3.18 61.17 52.47
C GLN A 361 3.65 62.55 52.97
N ALA A 362 2.89 63.15 53.89
CA ALA A 362 3.13 64.43 54.54
C ALA A 362 4.07 64.26 55.74
N VAL A 363 5.10 65.10 55.82
CA VAL A 363 6.17 65.04 56.83
C VAL A 363 6.30 66.39 57.54
N VAL A 364 5.42 66.64 58.51
CA VAL A 364 5.48 67.81 59.38
C VAL A 364 6.27 67.46 60.64
N LYS A 365 7.27 68.28 61.00
CA LYS A 365 8.11 68.07 62.19
C LYS A 365 7.49 68.70 63.44
N ASP A 366 7.80 68.11 64.59
CA ASP A 366 7.50 68.65 65.93
C ASP A 366 6.02 69.03 66.14
N VAL A 367 5.11 68.23 65.58
CA VAL A 367 3.65 68.35 65.74
C VAL A 367 3.11 67.37 66.78
N GLY A 368 2.14 67.83 67.55
CA GLY A 368 1.41 67.04 68.55
C GLY A 368 -0.07 67.46 68.62
N GLY A 369 -0.89 66.63 69.28
CA GLY A 369 -2.34 66.77 69.26
C GLY A 369 -2.89 66.76 67.83
N THR A 370 -3.92 67.59 67.58
CA THR A 370 -4.68 67.63 66.32
C THR A 370 -3.81 67.75 65.06
N TRP A 371 -2.65 68.42 65.12
CA TRP A 371 -1.74 68.52 63.97
C TRP A 371 -1.10 67.18 63.59
N LYS A 372 -0.81 66.33 64.57
CA LYS A 372 -0.37 64.96 64.33
C LYS A 372 -1.52 64.13 63.78
N ASP A 373 -2.69 64.19 64.41
CA ASP A 373 -3.87 63.42 64.00
C ASP A 373 -4.28 63.71 62.55
N LEU A 374 -4.26 64.99 62.14
CA LEU A 374 -4.53 65.39 60.76
C LEU A 374 -3.47 64.87 59.78
N THR A 375 -2.19 64.94 60.15
CA THR A 375 -1.08 64.43 59.31
C THR A 375 -1.17 62.91 59.13
N ASP A 376 -1.41 62.17 60.21
CA ASP A 376 -1.55 60.71 60.18
C ASP A 376 -2.81 60.28 59.38
N ASN A 377 -3.91 61.03 59.46
CA ASN A 377 -5.11 60.77 58.64
C ASN A 377 -4.88 60.99 57.14
N VAL A 378 -4.19 62.08 56.75
CA VAL A 378 -3.81 62.32 55.34
C VAL A 378 -2.90 61.20 54.82
N ASN A 379 -1.93 60.76 55.62
CA ASN A 379 -1.04 59.65 55.27
C ASN A 379 -1.77 58.30 55.16
N MET A 380 -2.73 58.02 56.05
CA MET A 380 -3.57 56.82 55.95
C MET A 380 -4.46 56.82 54.70
N MET A 381 -5.01 57.98 54.31
CA MET A 381 -5.78 58.12 53.07
C MET A 381 -4.89 57.87 51.84
N ALA A 382 -3.73 58.53 51.79
CA ALA A 382 -2.77 58.39 50.69
C ALA A 382 -2.26 56.94 50.50
N SER A 383 -1.99 56.22 51.60
CA SER A 383 -1.62 54.80 51.56
C SER A 383 -2.75 53.94 51.02
N LYS A 384 -3.98 54.06 51.55
CA LYS A 384 -5.11 53.23 51.12
C LYS A 384 -5.41 53.37 49.63
N ILE A 385 -5.39 54.60 49.10
CA ILE A 385 -5.55 54.87 47.66
C ILE A 385 -4.38 54.25 46.87
N THR A 386 -3.14 54.45 47.34
CA THR A 386 -1.93 53.87 46.74
C THR A 386 -2.01 52.35 46.60
N ASP A 387 -2.36 51.66 47.68
CA ASP A 387 -2.37 50.20 47.72
C ASP A 387 -3.51 49.62 46.86
N GLN A 388 -4.70 50.22 46.92
CA GLN A 388 -5.87 49.78 46.14
C GLN A 388 -5.68 49.97 44.63
N VAL A 389 -5.24 51.17 44.20
CA VAL A 389 -5.07 51.47 42.76
C VAL A 389 -3.90 50.66 42.16
N ARG A 390 -2.80 50.49 42.91
CA ARG A 390 -1.62 49.74 42.44
C ARG A 390 -1.90 48.25 42.25
N ASP A 391 -2.69 47.63 43.13
CA ASP A 391 -3.11 46.21 43.01
C ASP A 391 -4.08 45.99 41.83
N ILE A 392 -5.06 46.90 41.65
CA ILE A 392 -5.96 46.86 40.48
C ILE A 392 -5.18 47.02 39.18
N ALA A 393 -4.23 47.95 39.11
CA ALA A 393 -3.38 48.15 37.93
C ALA A 393 -2.49 46.93 37.62
N ALA A 394 -1.94 46.27 38.65
CA ALA A 394 -1.14 45.05 38.48
C ALA A 394 -1.96 43.89 37.88
N VAL A 395 -3.21 43.72 38.33
CA VAL A 395 -4.12 42.68 37.83
C VAL A 395 -4.62 42.99 36.42
N ALA A 396 -4.97 44.25 36.13
CA ALA A 396 -5.33 44.68 34.79
C ALA A 396 -4.16 44.47 33.79
N LYS A 397 -2.92 44.72 34.21
CA LYS A 397 -1.72 44.41 33.41
C LYS A 397 -1.57 42.90 33.18
N ALA A 398 -1.70 42.08 34.24
CA ALA A 398 -1.60 40.63 34.12
C ALA A 398 -2.62 40.06 33.12
N VAL A 399 -3.88 40.54 33.18
CA VAL A 399 -4.93 40.18 32.21
C VAL A 399 -4.55 40.57 30.77
N ALA A 400 -3.99 41.76 30.56
CA ALA A 400 -3.53 42.21 29.24
C ALA A 400 -2.31 41.41 28.71
N GLU A 401 -1.48 40.88 29.62
CA GLU A 401 -0.36 39.97 29.31
C GLU A 401 -0.79 38.49 29.23
N GLY A 402 -2.08 38.17 29.45
CA GLY A 402 -2.65 36.82 29.38
C GLY A 402 -2.57 35.99 30.66
N ASP A 403 -1.99 36.52 31.75
CA ASP A 403 -1.94 35.87 33.06
C ASP A 403 -3.25 36.08 33.83
N LEU A 404 -4.19 35.15 33.60
CA LEU A 404 -5.49 35.11 34.27
C LEU A 404 -5.43 34.48 35.69
N SER A 405 -4.23 34.18 36.23
CA SER A 405 -4.10 33.68 37.61
C SER A 405 -4.24 34.78 38.67
N LYS A 406 -4.11 36.05 38.28
CA LYS A 406 -4.10 37.20 39.20
C LYS A 406 -5.51 37.72 39.45
N LYS A 407 -5.78 38.04 40.72
CA LYS A 407 -6.99 38.71 41.19
C LYS A 407 -6.62 39.85 42.11
N VAL A 408 -7.45 40.89 42.11
CA VAL A 408 -7.35 42.02 43.03
C VAL A 408 -7.57 41.51 44.44
N THR A 409 -6.55 41.68 45.29
CA THR A 409 -6.51 41.22 46.68
C THR A 409 -6.73 42.35 47.68
N ALA A 410 -6.35 43.59 47.34
CA ALA A 410 -6.32 44.76 48.22
C ALA A 410 -7.63 44.97 49.01
N ASN A 411 -7.50 45.42 50.26
CA ASN A 411 -8.66 45.68 51.12
C ASN A 411 -9.36 46.97 50.69
N ALA A 412 -10.56 46.82 50.11
CA ALA A 412 -11.37 47.88 49.53
C ALA A 412 -12.78 47.90 50.15
N GLN A 413 -13.41 49.08 50.15
CA GLN A 413 -14.77 49.33 50.63
C GLN A 413 -15.44 50.35 49.70
N GLY A 414 -16.77 50.43 49.70
CA GLY A 414 -17.52 51.30 48.78
C GLY A 414 -17.27 50.97 47.31
N GLU A 415 -17.24 51.99 46.46
CA GLU A 415 -17.05 51.87 45.00
C GLU A 415 -15.78 51.08 44.62
N VAL A 416 -14.70 51.21 45.39
CA VAL A 416 -13.44 50.48 45.12
C VAL A 416 -13.60 48.97 45.34
N LEU A 417 -14.52 48.55 46.22
CA LEU A 417 -14.87 47.12 46.38
C LEU A 417 -15.70 46.60 45.20
N GLU A 418 -16.60 47.42 44.65
CA GLU A 418 -17.35 47.07 43.43
C GLU A 418 -16.42 46.97 42.21
N LEU A 419 -15.45 47.88 42.09
CA LEU A 419 -14.40 47.81 41.07
C LEU A 419 -13.54 46.53 41.22
N LYS A 420 -13.09 46.22 42.44
CA LYS A 420 -12.39 44.96 42.77
C LYS A 420 -13.20 43.72 42.36
N ASN A 421 -14.49 43.68 42.70
CA ASN A 421 -15.37 42.56 42.38
C ASN A 421 -15.62 42.43 40.87
N THR A 422 -15.78 43.56 40.18
CA THR A 422 -15.97 43.61 38.71
C THR A 422 -14.72 43.13 37.98
N MET A 423 -13.53 43.59 38.39
CA MET A 423 -12.26 43.15 37.82
C MET A 423 -12.04 41.65 38.03
N ASN A 424 -12.28 41.14 39.25
CA ASN A 424 -12.14 39.72 39.56
C ASN A 424 -13.15 38.84 38.79
N ARG A 425 -14.39 39.31 38.60
CA ARG A 425 -15.40 38.62 37.78
C ARG A 425 -15.02 38.55 36.31
N MET A 426 -14.37 39.58 35.78
CA MET A 426 -13.84 39.59 34.42
C MET A 426 -12.73 38.53 34.25
N VAL A 427 -11.79 38.44 35.21
CA VAL A 427 -10.77 37.37 35.25
C VAL A 427 -11.41 35.98 35.26
N ASP A 428 -12.44 35.77 36.08
CA ASP A 428 -13.17 34.50 36.13
C ASP A 428 -13.84 34.15 34.80
N GLN A 429 -14.48 35.12 34.13
CA GLN A 429 -15.11 34.89 32.82
C GLN A 429 -14.06 34.56 31.73
N LEU A 430 -12.95 35.29 31.70
CA LEU A 430 -11.83 35.03 30.78
C LEU A 430 -11.22 33.64 31.00
N THR A 431 -11.02 33.24 32.26
CA THR A 431 -10.42 31.93 32.61
C THR A 431 -11.31 30.78 32.14
N ASN A 432 -12.61 30.85 32.40
CA ASN A 432 -13.57 29.83 31.97
C ASN A 432 -13.71 29.77 30.45
N PHE A 433 -13.71 30.91 29.75
CA PHE A 433 -13.75 30.95 28.29
C PHE A 433 -12.48 30.36 27.67
N SER A 434 -11.30 30.73 28.16
CA SER A 434 -10.01 30.21 27.70
C SER A 434 -9.91 28.68 27.86
N ALA A 435 -10.35 28.15 29.02
CA ALA A 435 -10.39 26.71 29.26
C ALA A 435 -11.30 25.96 28.29
N GLU A 436 -12.53 26.45 28.05
CA GLU A 436 -13.48 25.81 27.15
C GLU A 436 -13.06 25.88 25.66
N VAL A 437 -12.52 27.03 25.21
CA VAL A 437 -11.96 27.15 23.86
C VAL A 437 -10.78 26.21 23.67
N SER A 438 -9.90 26.10 24.66
CA SER A 438 -8.76 25.16 24.62
C SER A 438 -9.23 23.72 24.55
N ARG A 439 -10.23 23.33 25.37
CA ARG A 439 -10.79 21.98 25.41
C ARG A 439 -11.44 21.59 24.07
N VAL A 440 -12.30 22.45 23.51
CA VAL A 440 -12.99 22.15 22.24
C VAL A 440 -12.04 22.15 21.06
N SER A 441 -11.03 23.03 21.06
CA SER A 441 -9.96 23.02 20.05
C SER A 441 -9.16 21.73 20.09
N LEU A 442 -8.88 21.19 21.29
CA LEU A 442 -8.22 19.90 21.44
C LEU A 442 -9.12 18.75 20.99
N GLU A 443 -10.34 18.63 21.54
CA GLU A 443 -11.28 17.54 21.25
C GLU A 443 -11.63 17.47 19.75
N VAL A 444 -12.12 18.57 19.16
CA VAL A 444 -12.67 18.57 17.81
C VAL A 444 -11.59 18.85 16.75
N GLY A 445 -10.60 19.69 17.08
CA GLY A 445 -9.56 20.11 16.14
C GLY A 445 -8.30 19.23 16.10
N VAL A 446 -7.96 18.52 17.19
CA VAL A 446 -6.72 17.72 17.29
C VAL A 446 -6.99 16.24 17.52
N GLU A 447 -7.85 15.87 18.47
CA GLU A 447 -8.15 14.47 18.81
C GLU A 447 -9.20 13.82 17.91
N GLY A 448 -9.91 14.59 17.09
CA GLY A 448 -10.98 14.09 16.22
C GLY A 448 -12.23 13.58 16.95
N LYS A 449 -12.45 13.99 18.21
CA LYS A 449 -13.66 13.69 19.00
C LYS A 449 -14.82 14.58 18.57
N LEU A 450 -15.32 14.31 17.37
CA LEU A 450 -16.36 15.10 16.69
C LEU A 450 -17.68 15.14 17.48
N GLY A 451 -18.04 16.31 17.99
CA GLY A 451 -19.27 16.56 18.76
C GLY A 451 -19.09 17.45 20.00
N GLY A 452 -17.86 17.78 20.38
CA GLY A 452 -17.58 18.71 21.48
C GLY A 452 -18.12 20.12 21.22
N GLN A 453 -18.68 20.74 22.26
CA GLN A 453 -19.17 22.13 22.27
C GLN A 453 -18.67 22.86 23.53
N ALA A 454 -18.46 24.17 23.42
CA ALA A 454 -18.03 25.06 24.49
C ALA A 454 -19.25 25.54 25.28
N VAL A 455 -19.21 25.40 26.61
CA VAL A 455 -20.33 25.68 27.52
C VAL A 455 -19.90 26.66 28.63
N VAL A 456 -19.65 27.91 28.24
CA VAL A 456 -19.30 28.97 29.18
C VAL A 456 -20.57 29.54 29.82
N LYS A 457 -20.65 29.51 31.16
CA LYS A 457 -21.84 29.96 31.92
C LYS A 457 -21.81 31.48 32.15
N ASN A 458 -22.98 32.10 32.18
CA ASN A 458 -23.18 33.53 32.49
C ASN A 458 -22.39 34.49 31.58
N VAL A 459 -22.37 34.22 30.27
CA VAL A 459 -21.82 35.08 29.22
C VAL A 459 -22.92 35.81 28.44
N GLY A 460 -22.60 37.01 27.94
CA GLY A 460 -23.50 37.86 27.15
C GLY A 460 -22.69 38.90 26.36
N GLY A 461 -23.32 39.50 25.34
CA GLY A 461 -22.60 40.27 24.31
C GLY A 461 -21.53 39.43 23.63
N ALA A 462 -20.40 40.04 23.27
CA ALA A 462 -19.31 39.41 22.52
C ALA A 462 -18.84 38.05 23.09
N TRP A 463 -18.91 37.81 24.40
CA TRP A 463 -18.56 36.52 25.00
C TRP A 463 -19.52 35.39 24.61
N LYS A 464 -20.81 35.69 24.45
CA LYS A 464 -21.78 34.76 23.89
C LYS A 464 -21.52 34.56 22.40
N ASP A 465 -21.35 35.65 21.65
CA ASP A 465 -21.14 35.60 20.20
C ASP A 465 -19.89 34.77 19.83
N LEU A 466 -18.79 34.92 20.58
CA LEU A 466 -17.58 34.10 20.43
C LEU A 466 -17.82 32.62 20.78
N THR A 467 -18.57 32.34 21.84
CA THR A 467 -18.91 30.95 22.24
C THR A 467 -19.79 30.27 21.20
N ASP A 468 -20.80 30.98 20.67
CA ASP A 468 -21.69 30.48 19.63
C ASP A 468 -20.93 30.26 18.30
N ASN A 469 -20.00 31.16 17.93
CA ASN A 469 -19.15 30.98 16.74
C ASN A 469 -18.22 29.76 16.85
N VAL A 470 -17.60 29.51 18.01
CA VAL A 470 -16.81 28.30 18.26
C VAL A 470 -17.68 27.05 18.14
N ASN A 471 -18.92 27.09 18.65
CA ASN A 471 -19.87 25.98 18.54
C ASN A 471 -20.35 25.72 17.09
N ILE A 472 -20.55 26.78 16.28
CA ILE A 472 -20.85 26.66 14.85
C ILE A 472 -19.66 26.02 14.10
N MET A 473 -18.43 26.47 14.38
CA MET A 473 -17.22 25.89 13.78
C MET A 473 -17.08 24.40 14.15
N ALA A 474 -17.22 24.06 15.42
CA ALA A 474 -17.14 22.68 15.90
C ALA A 474 -18.24 21.77 15.32
N ALA A 475 -19.47 22.26 15.18
CA ALA A 475 -20.57 21.54 14.56
C ALA A 475 -20.38 21.32 13.04
N ASN A 476 -19.86 22.33 12.34
CA ASN A 476 -19.51 22.22 10.91
C ASN A 476 -18.43 21.16 10.69
N LEU A 477 -17.29 21.27 11.39
CA LEU A 477 -16.20 20.29 11.32
C LEU A 477 -16.70 18.88 11.67
N THR A 478 -17.50 18.75 12.73
CA THR A 478 -18.13 17.49 13.16
C THR A 478 -18.97 16.85 12.06
N THR A 479 -19.80 17.62 11.36
CA THR A 479 -20.72 17.09 10.36
C THR A 479 -20.00 16.77 9.05
N GLN A 480 -19.07 17.64 8.64
CA GLN A 480 -18.33 17.53 7.39
C GLN A 480 -17.32 16.38 7.43
N VAL A 481 -16.46 16.31 8.45
CA VAL A 481 -15.45 15.24 8.59
C VAL A 481 -16.12 13.87 8.78
N ARG A 482 -17.23 13.80 9.53
CA ARG A 482 -18.00 12.54 9.70
C ARG A 482 -18.56 12.03 8.37
N SER A 483 -19.16 12.89 7.54
CA SER A 483 -19.68 12.49 6.23
C SER A 483 -18.57 12.06 5.26
N ILE A 484 -17.40 12.74 5.26
CA ILE A 484 -16.22 12.31 4.50
C ILE A 484 -15.75 10.91 4.95
N ALA A 485 -15.69 10.67 6.26
CA ALA A 485 -15.27 9.39 6.82
C ALA A 485 -16.25 8.25 6.49
N GLU A 486 -17.56 8.50 6.55
CA GLU A 486 -18.60 7.52 6.17
C GLU A 486 -18.49 7.13 4.69
N VAL A 487 -18.32 8.09 3.78
CA VAL A 487 -18.23 7.82 2.34
C VAL A 487 -16.90 7.16 1.98
N THR A 488 -15.78 7.60 2.55
CA THR A 488 -14.47 6.94 2.36
C THR A 488 -14.50 5.49 2.87
N LYS A 489 -15.21 5.23 3.98
CA LYS A 489 -15.40 3.88 4.51
C LYS A 489 -16.33 3.02 3.65
N ALA A 490 -17.37 3.61 3.04
CA ALA A 490 -18.21 2.92 2.07
C ALA A 490 -17.42 2.50 0.82
N VAL A 491 -16.60 3.42 0.28
CA VAL A 491 -15.68 3.16 -0.85
C VAL A 491 -14.69 2.03 -0.51
N ALA A 492 -14.09 2.05 0.68
CA ALA A 492 -13.18 0.99 1.14
C ALA A 492 -13.86 -0.39 1.32
N LEU A 493 -15.19 -0.43 1.47
CA LEU A 493 -16.01 -1.65 1.49
C LEU A 493 -16.62 -2.00 0.11
N GLY A 494 -16.31 -1.23 -0.94
CA GLY A 494 -16.84 -1.42 -2.30
C GLY A 494 -18.21 -0.81 -2.57
N ASP A 495 -18.84 -0.12 -1.60
CA ASP A 495 -20.10 0.60 -1.81
C ASP A 495 -19.85 1.97 -2.47
N LEU A 496 -19.75 1.93 -3.80
CA LEU A 496 -19.62 3.11 -4.66
C LEU A 496 -20.98 3.80 -4.95
N SER A 497 -22.03 3.50 -4.18
CA SER A 497 -23.32 4.19 -4.29
C SER A 497 -23.37 5.49 -3.48
N LYS A 498 -22.54 5.62 -2.45
CA LYS A 498 -22.53 6.76 -1.52
C LYS A 498 -21.80 7.98 -2.09
N LYS A 499 -22.26 9.16 -1.71
CA LYS A 499 -21.60 10.45 -1.93
C LYS A 499 -21.72 11.31 -0.68
N ILE A 500 -20.78 12.23 -0.50
CA ILE A 500 -20.84 13.28 0.52
C ILE A 500 -21.91 14.28 0.05
N ASP A 501 -22.92 14.52 0.87
CA ASP A 501 -24.05 15.39 0.50
C ASP A 501 -24.11 16.70 1.32
N VAL A 502 -23.54 16.69 2.54
CA VAL A 502 -23.48 17.83 3.50
C VAL A 502 -23.06 19.15 2.82
N GLU A 503 -23.68 20.28 3.21
CA GLU A 503 -23.31 21.59 2.69
C GLU A 503 -21.90 22.01 3.16
N THR A 504 -21.06 22.41 2.20
CA THR A 504 -19.64 22.71 2.39
C THR A 504 -19.25 23.92 1.53
N ARG A 505 -18.22 24.65 1.96
CA ARG A 505 -17.70 25.86 1.28
C ARG A 505 -16.17 25.91 1.44
N GLY A 506 -15.47 26.60 0.54
CA GLY A 506 -14.00 26.64 0.51
C GLY A 506 -13.38 25.25 0.28
N GLU A 507 -12.19 25.01 0.83
CA GLU A 507 -11.41 23.77 0.63
C GLU A 507 -12.20 22.48 0.96
N ILE A 508 -13.15 22.52 1.89
CA ILE A 508 -14.00 21.36 2.24
C ILE A 508 -15.04 21.07 1.13
N LEU A 509 -15.43 22.06 0.32
CA LEU A 509 -16.21 21.85 -0.91
C LEU A 509 -15.36 21.21 -2.00
N ASP A 510 -14.12 21.66 -2.18
CA ASP A 510 -13.21 21.08 -3.17
C ASP A 510 -12.84 19.64 -2.80
N LEU A 511 -12.67 19.34 -1.50
CA LEU A 511 -12.52 17.98 -0.97
C LEU A 511 -13.79 17.13 -1.17
N LYS A 512 -14.98 17.67 -0.88
CA LYS A 512 -16.28 17.02 -1.15
C LYS A 512 -16.39 16.61 -2.63
N ASN A 513 -16.07 17.53 -3.54
CA ASN A 513 -16.12 17.31 -4.98
C ASN A 513 -15.09 16.26 -5.41
N THR A 514 -13.82 16.43 -5.01
CA THR A 514 -12.72 15.49 -5.32
C THR A 514 -13.04 14.06 -4.88
N VAL A 515 -13.58 13.86 -3.66
CA VAL A 515 -14.00 12.53 -3.20
C VAL A 515 -15.21 12.03 -4.01
N ASN A 516 -16.23 12.86 -4.21
CA ASN A 516 -17.43 12.47 -4.97
C ASN A 516 -17.13 12.12 -6.44
N ASP A 517 -16.15 12.75 -7.05
CA ASP A 517 -15.71 12.49 -8.42
C ASP A 517 -14.82 11.24 -8.47
N MET A 518 -13.96 11.02 -7.47
CA MET A 518 -13.24 9.75 -7.29
C MET A 518 -14.21 8.57 -7.17
N VAL A 519 -15.28 8.66 -6.36
CA VAL A 519 -16.32 7.60 -6.28
C VAL A 519 -17.01 7.41 -7.63
N SER A 520 -17.22 8.49 -8.39
CA SER A 520 -17.85 8.42 -9.71
C SER A 520 -16.95 7.71 -10.74
N GLN A 521 -15.66 8.05 -10.80
CA GLN A 521 -14.67 7.39 -11.64
C GLN A 521 -14.53 5.91 -11.27
N LEU A 522 -14.37 5.59 -9.98
CA LEU A 522 -14.33 4.23 -9.46
C LEU A 522 -15.55 3.41 -9.90
N ARG A 523 -16.75 3.99 -9.82
CA ARG A 523 -18.01 3.33 -10.18
C ARG A 523 -18.10 3.03 -11.67
N VAL A 524 -17.71 3.98 -12.54
CA VAL A 524 -17.69 3.75 -13.99
C VAL A 524 -16.62 2.71 -14.34
N PHE A 525 -15.40 2.85 -13.81
CA PHE A 525 -14.30 1.89 -14.01
C PHE A 525 -14.71 0.46 -13.59
N ALA A 526 -15.26 0.28 -12.39
CA ALA A 526 -15.72 -1.02 -11.91
C ALA A 526 -16.81 -1.62 -12.81
N SER A 527 -17.75 -0.80 -13.30
CA SER A 527 -18.81 -1.25 -14.22
C SER A 527 -18.26 -1.69 -15.58
N GLU A 528 -17.29 -0.95 -16.13
CA GLU A 528 -16.67 -1.23 -17.43
C GLU A 528 -15.74 -2.45 -17.39
N VAL A 529 -14.92 -2.60 -16.33
CA VAL A 529 -14.10 -3.80 -16.13
C VAL A 529 -14.99 -5.04 -15.96
N THR A 530 -16.07 -4.94 -15.18
CA THR A 530 -17.04 -6.04 -15.02
C THR A 530 -17.70 -6.39 -16.36
N ARG A 531 -18.07 -5.38 -17.16
CA ARG A 531 -18.68 -5.57 -18.48
C ARG A 531 -17.72 -6.25 -19.47
N VAL A 532 -16.47 -5.80 -19.56
CA VAL A 532 -15.47 -6.38 -20.48
C VAL A 532 -15.05 -7.79 -20.06
N ALA A 533 -14.87 -8.04 -18.76
CA ALA A 533 -14.60 -9.39 -18.24
C ALA A 533 -15.76 -10.36 -18.55
N LYS A 534 -17.01 -9.88 -18.47
CA LYS A 534 -18.19 -10.66 -18.85
C LYS A 534 -18.26 -10.88 -20.37
N GLU A 535 -18.18 -9.83 -21.17
CA GLU A 535 -18.27 -9.91 -22.64
C GLU A 535 -17.14 -10.77 -23.25
N VAL A 536 -15.89 -10.41 -23.01
CA VAL A 536 -14.72 -11.01 -23.69
C VAL A 536 -14.27 -12.28 -22.97
N GLY A 537 -14.23 -12.27 -21.63
CA GLY A 537 -13.73 -13.38 -20.82
C GLY A 537 -14.74 -14.49 -20.54
N THR A 538 -16.04 -14.19 -20.51
CA THR A 538 -17.09 -15.17 -20.10
C THR A 538 -18.06 -15.52 -21.23
N GLU A 539 -18.54 -14.54 -21.99
CA GLU A 539 -19.54 -14.72 -23.07
C GLU A 539 -18.89 -14.96 -24.45
N GLY A 540 -17.57 -14.83 -24.57
CA GLY A 540 -16.84 -15.00 -25.84
C GLY A 540 -17.15 -13.94 -26.90
N LYS A 541 -17.70 -12.78 -26.50
CA LYS A 541 -18.00 -11.63 -27.37
C LYS A 541 -16.72 -10.82 -27.64
N LEU A 542 -15.88 -11.39 -28.49
CA LEU A 542 -14.57 -10.83 -28.85
C LEU A 542 -14.70 -9.44 -29.52
N GLY A 543 -13.97 -8.46 -29.00
CA GLY A 543 -13.98 -7.05 -29.44
C GLY A 543 -14.51 -6.04 -28.42
N GLY A 544 -14.98 -6.49 -27.25
CA GLY A 544 -15.34 -5.58 -26.15
C GLY A 544 -14.12 -4.84 -25.60
N GLN A 545 -14.28 -3.53 -25.35
CA GLN A 545 -13.27 -2.64 -24.76
C GLN A 545 -13.92 -1.75 -23.68
N ALA A 546 -13.15 -1.41 -22.65
CA ALA A 546 -13.53 -0.52 -21.56
C ALA A 546 -13.38 0.94 -21.98
N LYS A 547 -14.41 1.75 -21.74
CA LYS A 547 -14.48 3.17 -22.07
C LYS A 547 -14.81 3.99 -20.83
N VAL A 548 -13.80 4.20 -19.99
CA VAL A 548 -13.90 5.05 -18.80
C VAL A 548 -13.50 6.48 -19.20
N PRO A 549 -14.41 7.48 -19.19
CA PRO A 549 -14.08 8.85 -19.55
C PRO A 549 -13.28 9.53 -18.42
N ASN A 550 -12.48 10.53 -18.80
CA ASN A 550 -11.73 11.39 -17.88
C ASN A 550 -10.83 10.63 -16.89
N VAL A 551 -10.09 9.61 -17.38
CA VAL A 551 -9.08 8.87 -16.61
C VAL A 551 -7.66 9.22 -17.06
N ASP A 552 -6.80 9.46 -16.06
CA ASP A 552 -5.36 9.70 -16.19
C ASP A 552 -4.59 8.98 -15.08
N GLY A 553 -3.26 8.88 -15.24
CA GLY A 553 -2.40 8.08 -14.39
C GLY A 553 -2.85 6.61 -14.33
N THR A 554 -2.76 6.00 -13.15
CA THR A 554 -3.03 4.57 -12.95
C THR A 554 -4.42 4.12 -13.40
N TRP A 555 -5.44 5.00 -13.41
CA TRP A 555 -6.77 4.65 -13.96
C TRP A 555 -6.77 4.49 -15.48
N LYS A 556 -5.95 5.30 -16.17
CA LYS A 556 -5.68 5.14 -17.60
C LYS A 556 -4.88 3.86 -17.85
N ASP A 557 -3.77 3.68 -17.13
CA ASP A 557 -2.91 2.51 -17.26
C ASP A 557 -3.69 1.19 -17.05
N LEU A 558 -4.56 1.13 -16.04
CA LEU A 558 -5.42 -0.04 -15.81
C LEU A 558 -6.46 -0.24 -16.93
N THR A 559 -7.06 0.84 -17.44
CA THR A 559 -8.02 0.77 -18.55
C THR A 559 -7.35 0.28 -19.83
N ASP A 560 -6.15 0.78 -20.14
CA ASP A 560 -5.37 0.40 -21.32
C ASP A 560 -4.79 -1.03 -21.20
N ASN A 561 -4.42 -1.47 -19.99
CA ASN A 561 -4.05 -2.87 -19.74
C ASN A 561 -5.25 -3.82 -19.92
N VAL A 562 -6.43 -3.48 -19.41
CA VAL A 562 -7.67 -4.27 -19.63
C VAL A 562 -8.03 -4.31 -21.11
N ASN A 563 -7.91 -3.19 -21.83
CA ASN A 563 -8.12 -3.12 -23.28
C ASN A 563 -7.09 -3.92 -24.07
N THR A 564 -5.82 -3.94 -23.64
CA THR A 564 -4.75 -4.74 -24.25
C THR A 564 -5.00 -6.23 -24.04
N MET A 565 -5.36 -6.65 -22.82
CA MET A 565 -5.76 -8.04 -22.53
C MET A 565 -6.97 -8.47 -23.38
N ALA A 566 -8.02 -7.64 -23.45
CA ALA A 566 -9.21 -7.91 -24.24
C ALA A 566 -8.92 -7.99 -25.75
N SER A 567 -8.02 -7.12 -26.26
CA SER A 567 -7.55 -7.13 -27.66
C SER A 567 -6.72 -8.38 -27.99
N ASN A 568 -5.82 -8.79 -27.09
CA ASN A 568 -4.99 -9.98 -27.25
C ASN A 568 -5.85 -11.24 -27.29
N LEU A 569 -6.74 -11.44 -26.30
CA LEU A 569 -7.70 -12.55 -26.27
C LEU A 569 -8.60 -12.55 -27.53
N THR A 570 -9.10 -11.37 -27.93
CA THR A 570 -9.90 -11.18 -29.14
C THR A 570 -9.15 -11.62 -30.40
N THR A 571 -7.87 -11.30 -30.52
CA THR A 571 -7.07 -11.56 -31.72
C THR A 571 -6.62 -13.02 -31.76
N GLN A 572 -6.16 -13.56 -30.63
CA GLN A 572 -5.68 -14.93 -30.48
C GLN A 572 -6.81 -15.96 -30.69
N VAL A 573 -7.92 -15.84 -29.96
CA VAL A 573 -9.06 -16.77 -30.09
C VAL A 573 -9.70 -16.69 -31.48
N ARG A 574 -9.76 -15.49 -32.09
CA ARG A 574 -10.26 -15.32 -33.46
C ARG A 574 -9.33 -15.94 -34.51
N SER A 575 -8.01 -15.91 -34.31
CA SER A 575 -7.03 -16.61 -35.17
C SER A 575 -7.17 -18.13 -35.07
N ILE A 576 -7.24 -18.68 -33.86
CA ILE A 576 -7.51 -20.11 -33.61
C ILE A 576 -8.81 -20.54 -34.31
N LYS A 577 -9.88 -19.74 -34.22
CA LYS A 577 -11.17 -20.00 -34.88
C LYS A 577 -11.09 -20.01 -36.41
N VAL A 578 -10.24 -19.17 -37.02
CA VAL A 578 -10.05 -19.17 -38.49
C VAL A 578 -9.35 -20.46 -38.92
N VAL A 579 -8.30 -20.87 -38.22
CA VAL A 579 -7.48 -22.04 -38.58
C VAL A 579 -8.23 -23.35 -38.32
N THR A 580 -8.89 -23.50 -37.17
CA THR A 580 -9.73 -24.68 -36.88
C THR A 580 -10.90 -24.81 -37.86
N LYS A 581 -11.48 -23.69 -38.33
CA LYS A 581 -12.47 -23.71 -39.42
C LYS A 581 -11.86 -24.11 -40.77
N ALA A 582 -10.63 -23.68 -41.08
CA ALA A 582 -9.93 -24.08 -42.31
C ALA A 582 -9.68 -25.60 -42.32
N VAL A 583 -9.15 -26.15 -41.22
CA VAL A 583 -8.95 -27.61 -41.01
C VAL A 583 -10.25 -28.38 -41.15
N ALA A 584 -11.35 -27.91 -40.54
CA ALA A 584 -12.68 -28.53 -40.65
C ALA A 584 -13.28 -28.48 -42.08
N LEU A 585 -12.72 -27.66 -42.97
CA LEU A 585 -13.07 -27.59 -44.41
C LEU A 585 -12.02 -28.28 -45.31
N GLY A 586 -11.00 -28.92 -44.73
CA GLY A 586 -9.90 -29.57 -45.47
C GLY A 586 -8.78 -28.62 -45.93
N ASP A 587 -8.85 -27.32 -45.63
CA ASP A 587 -7.77 -26.37 -45.93
C ASP A 587 -6.66 -26.45 -44.87
N LEU A 588 -5.71 -27.33 -45.13
CA LEU A 588 -4.49 -27.53 -44.32
C LEU A 588 -3.34 -26.56 -44.72
N SER A 589 -3.65 -25.45 -45.42
CA SER A 589 -2.66 -24.41 -45.74
C SER A 589 -2.55 -23.33 -44.66
N LYS A 590 -3.54 -23.21 -43.76
CA LYS A 590 -3.62 -22.13 -42.76
C LYS A 590 -2.95 -22.49 -41.45
N LYS A 591 -2.23 -21.53 -40.87
CA LYS A 591 -1.62 -21.61 -39.54
C LYS A 591 -2.02 -20.42 -38.68
N ILE A 592 -1.89 -20.57 -37.37
CA ILE A 592 -2.04 -19.49 -36.40
C ILE A 592 -0.72 -18.71 -36.43
N GLU A 593 -0.76 -17.49 -36.96
CA GLU A 593 0.43 -16.63 -37.11
C GLU A 593 0.60 -15.64 -35.95
N VAL A 594 -0.51 -15.21 -35.32
CA VAL A 594 -0.60 -14.21 -34.25
C VAL A 594 0.43 -14.41 -33.14
N GLU A 595 1.03 -13.32 -32.65
CA GLU A 595 1.97 -13.35 -31.53
C GLU A 595 1.28 -13.65 -30.18
N SER A 596 1.92 -14.49 -29.39
CA SER A 596 1.39 -15.03 -28.13
C SER A 596 2.51 -15.56 -27.24
N GLY A 597 2.41 -15.32 -25.94
CA GLY A 597 3.25 -15.95 -24.91
C GLY A 597 2.46 -16.98 -24.10
N GLY A 598 3.17 -17.79 -23.30
CA GLY A 598 2.57 -18.79 -22.40
C GLY A 598 1.69 -19.82 -23.11
N GLU A 599 0.65 -20.28 -22.42
CA GLU A 599 -0.28 -21.34 -22.85
C GLU A 599 -0.90 -21.09 -24.24
N ILE A 600 -1.14 -19.83 -24.63
CA ILE A 600 -1.67 -19.51 -25.97
C ILE A 600 -0.63 -19.76 -27.07
N SER A 601 0.67 -19.62 -26.76
CA SER A 601 1.76 -19.98 -27.66
C SER A 601 1.92 -21.49 -27.78
N GLU A 602 1.77 -22.23 -26.68
CA GLU A 602 1.75 -23.69 -26.69
C GLU A 602 0.54 -24.21 -27.49
N LEU A 603 -0.66 -23.65 -27.28
CA LEU A 603 -1.86 -23.97 -28.06
C LEU A 603 -1.70 -23.63 -29.56
N LYS A 604 -1.09 -22.48 -29.89
CA LYS A 604 -0.72 -22.10 -31.26
C LYS A 604 0.17 -23.16 -31.90
N ASN A 605 1.20 -23.62 -31.18
CA ASN A 605 2.13 -24.63 -31.69
C ASN A 605 1.43 -25.99 -31.83
N ILE A 606 0.72 -26.48 -30.81
CA ILE A 606 -0.03 -27.74 -30.85
C ILE A 606 -1.02 -27.79 -32.03
N VAL A 607 -1.74 -26.69 -32.30
CA VAL A 607 -2.65 -26.62 -33.46
C VAL A 607 -1.89 -26.55 -34.79
N ASN A 608 -0.79 -25.80 -34.87
CA ASN A 608 0.03 -25.72 -36.08
C ASN A 608 0.73 -27.06 -36.41
N ASP A 609 1.21 -27.77 -35.39
CA ASP A 609 1.83 -29.10 -35.51
C ASP A 609 0.79 -30.16 -35.90
N MET A 610 -0.44 -30.07 -35.38
CA MET A 610 -1.58 -30.88 -35.82
C MET A 610 -1.89 -30.62 -37.31
N VAL A 611 -1.89 -29.37 -37.76
CA VAL A 611 -2.08 -29.03 -39.19
C VAL A 611 -0.98 -29.63 -40.05
N ASP A 612 0.28 -29.57 -39.63
CA ASP A 612 1.40 -30.18 -40.37
C ASP A 612 1.30 -31.71 -40.41
N GLN A 613 0.99 -32.37 -39.28
CA GLN A 613 0.78 -33.83 -39.24
C GLN A 613 -0.37 -34.26 -40.15
N LEU A 614 -1.51 -33.56 -40.09
CA LEU A 614 -2.64 -33.79 -40.98
C LEU A 614 -2.25 -33.60 -42.45
N ARG A 615 -1.44 -32.59 -42.76
CA ARG A 615 -1.02 -32.27 -44.14
C ARG A 615 -0.08 -33.33 -44.71
N VAL A 616 0.90 -33.78 -43.92
CA VAL A 616 1.80 -34.87 -44.34
C VAL A 616 1.00 -36.17 -44.49
N PHE A 617 0.18 -36.55 -43.50
CA PHE A 617 -0.68 -37.74 -43.55
C PHE A 617 -1.59 -37.74 -44.79
N ALA A 618 -2.29 -36.62 -45.05
CA ALA A 618 -3.15 -36.50 -46.23
C ALA A 618 -2.36 -36.63 -47.55
N SER A 619 -1.17 -36.05 -47.64
CA SER A 619 -0.32 -36.18 -48.83
C SER A 619 0.19 -37.61 -49.03
N GLU A 620 0.57 -38.32 -47.96
CA GLU A 620 1.12 -39.67 -48.02
C GLU A 620 0.06 -40.73 -48.32
N VAL A 621 -1.12 -40.63 -47.69
CA VAL A 621 -2.27 -41.50 -48.03
C VAL A 621 -2.71 -41.29 -49.47
N THR A 622 -2.77 -40.03 -49.94
CA THR A 622 -3.07 -39.72 -51.36
C THR A 622 -2.00 -40.30 -52.28
N ARG A 623 -0.72 -40.19 -51.92
CA ARG A 623 0.40 -40.72 -52.71
C ARG A 623 0.35 -42.25 -52.83
N VAL A 624 0.17 -42.97 -51.72
CA VAL A 624 0.14 -44.45 -51.72
C VAL A 624 -1.11 -45.00 -52.38
N ALA A 625 -2.29 -44.41 -52.12
CA ALA A 625 -3.52 -44.78 -52.81
C ALA A 625 -3.39 -44.61 -54.33
N ARG A 626 -2.71 -43.55 -54.78
CA ARG A 626 -2.38 -43.32 -56.19
C ARG A 626 -1.37 -44.35 -56.71
N GLU A 627 -0.21 -44.49 -56.07
CA GLU A 627 0.89 -45.36 -56.54
C GLU A 627 0.50 -46.84 -56.57
N VAL A 628 0.02 -47.39 -55.45
CA VAL A 628 -0.30 -48.83 -55.33
C VAL A 628 -1.68 -49.13 -55.88
N GLY A 629 -2.67 -48.26 -55.62
CA GLY A 629 -4.07 -48.47 -55.99
C GLY A 629 -4.45 -48.07 -57.42
N THR A 630 -3.72 -47.14 -58.07
CA THR A 630 -4.07 -46.67 -59.43
C THR A 630 -2.94 -46.76 -60.46
N GLU A 631 -1.68 -46.54 -60.08
CA GLU A 631 -0.52 -46.63 -61.00
C GLU A 631 0.08 -48.05 -61.07
N GLY A 632 -0.35 -48.98 -60.19
CA GLY A 632 0.20 -50.34 -60.12
C GLY A 632 1.67 -50.41 -59.67
N LYS A 633 2.20 -49.35 -59.03
CA LYS A 633 3.58 -49.29 -58.50
C LYS A 633 3.65 -50.02 -57.15
N LEU A 634 3.69 -51.34 -57.24
CA LEU A 634 3.70 -52.24 -56.09
C LEU A 634 4.97 -52.06 -55.23
N GLY A 635 4.79 -51.73 -53.95
CA GLY A 635 5.85 -51.47 -52.97
C GLY A 635 5.88 -50.04 -52.39
N GLY A 636 4.89 -49.19 -52.69
CA GLY A 636 4.76 -47.87 -52.08
C GLY A 636 4.20 -47.95 -50.65
N GLU A 637 4.96 -47.48 -49.66
CA GLU A 637 4.54 -47.32 -48.26
C GLU A 637 4.39 -45.83 -47.90
N ALA A 638 3.52 -45.52 -46.96
CA ALA A 638 3.28 -44.19 -46.41
C ALA A 638 4.21 -43.95 -45.21
N PHE A 639 4.94 -42.84 -45.22
CA PHE A 639 5.86 -42.44 -44.17
C PHE A 639 5.47 -41.08 -43.60
N VAL A 640 4.77 -41.10 -42.46
CA VAL A 640 4.36 -39.88 -41.74
C VAL A 640 5.22 -39.76 -40.46
N PRO A 641 6.12 -38.77 -40.37
CA PRO A 641 6.99 -38.63 -39.20
C PRO A 641 6.22 -38.38 -37.90
N ASN A 642 6.77 -38.86 -36.79
CA ASN A 642 6.33 -38.55 -35.41
C ASN A 642 4.86 -38.90 -35.07
N VAL A 643 4.19 -39.74 -35.87
CA VAL A 643 2.81 -40.17 -35.60
C VAL A 643 2.71 -41.13 -34.40
N SER A 644 1.62 -40.99 -33.65
CA SER A 644 1.25 -41.86 -32.53
C SER A 644 -0.27 -42.07 -32.48
N GLY A 645 -0.72 -43.01 -31.63
CA GLY A 645 -2.14 -43.34 -31.49
C GLY A 645 -2.81 -43.69 -32.82
N THR A 646 -3.99 -43.11 -33.07
CA THR A 646 -4.78 -43.35 -34.30
C THR A 646 -4.03 -43.03 -35.58
N TRP A 647 -3.16 -42.00 -35.60
CA TRP A 647 -2.39 -41.65 -36.80
C TRP A 647 -1.38 -42.72 -37.18
N LYS A 648 -0.72 -43.31 -36.18
CA LYS A 648 0.13 -44.48 -36.41
C LYS A 648 -0.70 -45.66 -36.89
N GLY A 649 -1.78 -46.01 -36.20
CA GLY A 649 -2.64 -47.16 -36.58
C GLY A 649 -3.21 -47.04 -38.00
N LEU A 650 -3.58 -45.83 -38.45
CA LEU A 650 -4.02 -45.60 -39.82
C LEU A 650 -2.87 -45.75 -40.84
N THR A 651 -1.67 -45.27 -40.50
CA THR A 651 -0.48 -45.41 -41.36
C THR A 651 -0.07 -46.89 -41.49
N ASP A 652 -0.02 -47.60 -40.37
CA ASP A 652 0.27 -49.05 -40.31
C ASP A 652 -0.77 -49.86 -41.10
N ASN A 653 -2.06 -49.48 -41.04
CA ASN A 653 -3.13 -50.11 -41.82
C ASN A 653 -3.00 -49.85 -43.34
N VAL A 654 -2.67 -48.61 -43.74
CA VAL A 654 -2.43 -48.26 -45.16
C VAL A 654 -1.23 -49.03 -45.70
N ASN A 655 -0.15 -49.16 -44.92
CA ASN A 655 1.04 -49.92 -45.29
C ASN A 655 0.75 -51.43 -45.35
N THR A 656 -0.03 -51.96 -44.43
CA THR A 656 -0.50 -53.36 -44.46
C THR A 656 -1.33 -53.65 -45.71
N MET A 657 -2.26 -52.76 -46.07
CA MET A 657 -3.04 -52.86 -47.31
C MET A 657 -2.14 -52.80 -48.55
N ALA A 658 -1.19 -51.86 -48.61
CA ALA A 658 -0.27 -51.70 -49.71
C ALA A 658 0.67 -52.91 -49.89
N ALA A 659 1.19 -53.47 -48.78
CA ALA A 659 2.03 -54.66 -48.77
C ALA A 659 1.26 -55.93 -49.20
N ASN A 660 0.00 -56.08 -48.75
CA ASN A 660 -0.87 -57.17 -49.17
C ASN A 660 -1.14 -57.12 -50.68
N LEU A 661 -1.62 -55.99 -51.20
CA LEU A 661 -1.84 -55.79 -52.65
C LEU A 661 -0.55 -56.02 -53.45
N THR A 662 0.57 -55.49 -52.98
CA THR A 662 1.90 -55.67 -53.58
C THR A 662 2.29 -57.14 -53.70
N THR A 663 2.12 -57.92 -52.63
CA THR A 663 2.52 -59.33 -52.59
C THR A 663 1.58 -60.19 -53.45
N GLN A 664 0.27 -59.96 -53.33
CA GLN A 664 -0.76 -60.73 -54.03
C GLN A 664 -0.71 -60.51 -55.54
N VAL A 665 -0.69 -59.26 -56.02
CA VAL A 665 -0.63 -58.96 -57.45
C VAL A 665 0.70 -59.39 -58.07
N ARG A 666 1.82 -59.29 -57.34
CA ARG A 666 3.13 -59.75 -57.83
C ARG A 666 3.15 -61.27 -58.04
N SER A 667 2.65 -62.07 -57.11
CA SER A 667 2.60 -63.53 -57.28
C SER A 667 1.60 -63.99 -58.34
N ILE A 668 0.48 -63.28 -58.55
CA ILE A 668 -0.40 -63.52 -59.71
C ILE A 668 0.39 -63.28 -61.01
N ALA A 669 1.07 -62.13 -61.13
CA ALA A 669 1.85 -61.78 -62.31
C ALA A 669 3.01 -62.75 -62.59
N GLU A 670 3.69 -63.26 -61.56
CA GLU A 670 4.75 -64.27 -61.70
C GLU A 670 4.24 -65.60 -62.27
N VAL A 671 3.07 -66.07 -61.81
CA VAL A 671 2.46 -67.32 -62.26
C VAL A 671 1.90 -67.18 -63.68
N THR A 672 1.18 -66.09 -63.98
CA THR A 672 0.71 -65.80 -65.34
C THR A 672 1.89 -65.69 -66.33
N LYS A 673 3.03 -65.14 -65.89
CA LYS A 673 4.26 -65.05 -66.69
C LYS A 673 5.02 -66.38 -66.83
N ALA A 674 4.78 -67.34 -65.95
CA ALA A 674 5.26 -68.72 -66.09
C ALA A 674 4.39 -69.50 -67.08
N VAL A 675 3.07 -69.43 -66.94
CA VAL A 675 2.09 -70.00 -67.89
C VAL A 675 2.33 -69.50 -69.31
N ALA A 676 2.53 -68.19 -69.49
CA ALA A 676 2.84 -67.59 -70.80
C ALA A 676 4.19 -68.03 -71.41
N LYS A 677 5.02 -68.77 -70.65
CA LYS A 677 6.26 -69.40 -71.12
C LYS A 677 6.15 -70.94 -71.24
N GLY A 678 4.98 -71.52 -70.98
CA GLY A 678 4.79 -72.98 -70.90
C GLY A 678 5.27 -73.62 -69.58
N ASP A 679 5.69 -72.82 -68.58
CA ASP A 679 6.01 -73.32 -67.24
C ASP A 679 4.73 -73.46 -66.40
N LEU A 680 4.12 -74.63 -66.52
CA LEU A 680 2.88 -75.01 -65.82
C LEU A 680 3.15 -75.62 -64.42
N SER A 681 4.39 -75.53 -63.92
CA SER A 681 4.75 -76.06 -62.59
C SER A 681 4.39 -75.11 -61.44
N LYS A 682 4.15 -73.83 -61.74
CA LYS A 682 3.99 -72.77 -60.73
C LYS A 682 2.53 -72.48 -60.40
N LYS A 683 2.25 -72.27 -59.12
CA LYS A 683 0.96 -71.85 -58.58
C LYS A 683 1.10 -70.63 -57.69
N ILE A 684 0.01 -69.90 -57.53
CA ILE A 684 -0.09 -68.79 -56.58
C ILE A 684 -0.26 -69.41 -55.19
N HIS A 685 0.71 -69.18 -54.30
CA HIS A 685 0.70 -69.71 -52.94
C HIS A 685 0.26 -68.70 -51.87
N VAL A 686 0.55 -67.40 -52.07
CA VAL A 686 0.28 -66.26 -51.15
C VAL A 686 -1.11 -66.32 -50.51
N GLU A 687 -1.20 -65.97 -49.23
CA GLU A 687 -2.47 -65.90 -48.50
C GLU A 687 -3.34 -64.73 -48.98
N THR A 688 -4.61 -65.03 -49.22
CA THR A 688 -5.57 -64.18 -49.94
C THR A 688 -6.97 -64.42 -49.41
N SER A 689 -7.83 -63.41 -49.46
CA SER A 689 -9.24 -63.48 -49.03
C SER A 689 -10.12 -62.64 -49.96
N GLY A 690 -11.43 -62.92 -49.99
CA GLY A 690 -12.37 -62.26 -50.90
C GLY A 690 -12.02 -62.52 -52.38
N GLU A 691 -12.31 -61.55 -53.25
CA GLU A 691 -12.15 -61.66 -54.71
C GLU A 691 -10.73 -62.08 -55.15
N ILE A 692 -9.69 -61.73 -54.39
CA ILE A 692 -8.30 -62.12 -54.67
C ILE A 692 -8.05 -63.62 -54.40
N LEU A 693 -8.80 -64.23 -53.47
CA LEU A 693 -8.78 -65.70 -53.27
C LEU A 693 -9.47 -66.41 -54.43
N ASP A 694 -10.60 -65.88 -54.92
CA ASP A 694 -11.31 -66.44 -56.07
C ASP A 694 -10.46 -66.33 -57.35
N LEU A 695 -9.77 -65.20 -57.54
CA LEU A 695 -8.79 -65.02 -58.62
C LEU A 695 -7.59 -65.98 -58.49
N LYS A 696 -7.03 -66.16 -57.29
CA LYS A 696 -5.99 -67.17 -56.99
C LYS A 696 -6.45 -68.57 -57.38
N ASN A 697 -7.66 -68.95 -56.99
CA ASN A 697 -8.22 -70.27 -57.25
C ASN A 697 -8.49 -70.48 -58.75
N THR A 698 -9.04 -69.47 -59.44
CA THR A 698 -9.30 -69.48 -60.88
C THR A 698 -8.00 -69.64 -61.68
N VAL A 699 -6.97 -68.85 -61.38
CA VAL A 699 -5.67 -68.96 -62.05
C VAL A 699 -5.00 -70.30 -61.76
N ASN A 700 -5.01 -70.78 -60.51
CA ASN A 700 -4.43 -72.09 -60.18
C ASN A 700 -5.16 -73.25 -60.89
N SER A 701 -6.49 -73.20 -60.97
CA SER A 701 -7.30 -74.22 -61.68
C SER A 701 -7.05 -74.20 -63.19
N MET A 702 -6.84 -73.02 -63.77
CA MET A 702 -6.42 -72.87 -65.18
C MET A 702 -5.04 -73.51 -65.41
N VAL A 703 -4.06 -73.33 -64.49
CA VAL A 703 -2.75 -74.00 -64.59
C VAL A 703 -2.91 -75.52 -64.55
N ASP A 704 -3.76 -76.05 -63.66
CA ASP A 704 -4.04 -77.48 -63.57
C ASP A 704 -4.68 -78.05 -64.85
N GLN A 705 -5.71 -77.38 -65.39
CA GLN A 705 -6.34 -77.76 -66.66
C GLN A 705 -5.34 -77.75 -67.83
N LEU A 706 -4.51 -76.70 -67.95
CA LEU A 706 -3.46 -76.60 -68.96
C LEU A 706 -2.44 -77.73 -68.86
N ASN A 707 -2.03 -78.09 -67.63
CA ASN A 707 -1.02 -79.11 -67.40
C ASN A 707 -1.53 -80.50 -67.79
N VAL A 708 -2.78 -80.85 -67.42
CA VAL A 708 -3.39 -82.11 -67.85
C VAL A 708 -3.59 -82.14 -69.37
N PHE A 709 -4.10 -81.06 -69.98
CA PHE A 709 -4.24 -80.95 -71.43
C PHE A 709 -2.91 -81.15 -72.17
N ALA A 710 -1.85 -80.48 -71.74
CA ALA A 710 -0.52 -80.61 -72.34
C ALA A 710 0.03 -82.06 -72.22
N SER A 711 -0.18 -82.71 -71.07
CA SER A 711 0.24 -84.10 -70.87
C SER A 711 -0.52 -85.09 -71.78
N GLU A 712 -1.83 -84.91 -71.93
CA GLU A 712 -2.70 -85.80 -72.69
C GLU A 712 -2.50 -85.67 -74.21
N VAL A 713 -2.34 -84.45 -74.73
CA VAL A 713 -2.01 -84.22 -76.15
C VAL A 713 -0.63 -84.81 -76.46
N THR A 714 0.35 -84.64 -75.57
CA THR A 714 1.69 -85.24 -75.73
C THR A 714 1.61 -86.77 -75.71
N ARG A 715 0.77 -87.35 -74.84
CA ARG A 715 0.58 -88.80 -74.73
C ARG A 715 -0.05 -89.38 -75.99
N VAL A 716 -1.15 -88.81 -76.50
CA VAL A 716 -1.84 -89.33 -77.70
C VAL A 716 -0.99 -89.16 -78.96
N ALA A 717 -0.31 -88.03 -79.13
CA ALA A 717 0.62 -87.82 -80.25
C ALA A 717 1.74 -88.88 -80.26
N LYS A 718 2.22 -89.28 -79.08
CA LYS A 718 3.20 -90.36 -78.93
C LYS A 718 2.59 -91.74 -79.18
N GLU A 719 1.50 -92.11 -78.50
CA GLU A 719 0.86 -93.42 -78.62
C GLU A 719 0.38 -93.72 -80.05
N VAL A 720 -0.45 -92.84 -80.62
CA VAL A 720 -1.11 -93.09 -81.91
C VAL A 720 -0.24 -92.63 -83.08
N GLY A 721 0.43 -91.48 -82.95
CA GLY A 721 1.23 -90.89 -84.03
C GLY A 721 2.66 -91.45 -84.16
N THR A 722 3.25 -91.99 -83.08
CA THR A 722 4.66 -92.45 -83.09
C THR A 722 4.82 -93.94 -82.76
N GLU A 723 4.10 -94.45 -81.76
CA GLU A 723 4.21 -95.85 -81.30
C GLU A 723 3.25 -96.82 -82.02
N GLY A 724 2.35 -96.31 -82.87
CA GLY A 724 1.38 -97.14 -83.62
C GLY A 724 0.33 -97.83 -82.74
N LYS A 725 0.11 -97.35 -81.50
CA LYS A 725 -0.90 -97.88 -80.56
C LYS A 725 -2.29 -97.37 -80.91
N LEU A 726 -2.85 -97.92 -81.99
CA LEU A 726 -4.13 -97.52 -82.56
C LEU A 726 -5.30 -97.72 -81.57
N GLY A 727 -5.93 -96.61 -81.16
CA GLY A 727 -7.05 -96.57 -80.22
C GLY A 727 -6.87 -95.60 -79.04
N GLY A 728 -5.69 -94.99 -78.86
CA GLY A 728 -5.46 -93.98 -77.82
C GLY A 728 -6.31 -92.71 -78.01
N GLN A 729 -6.93 -92.23 -76.94
CA GLN A 729 -7.69 -90.98 -76.89
C GLN A 729 -7.24 -90.13 -75.69
N ALA A 730 -7.36 -88.81 -75.82
CA ALA A 730 -7.04 -87.81 -74.80
C ALA A 730 -8.29 -87.58 -73.92
N PHE A 731 -8.09 -87.65 -72.60
CA PHE A 731 -9.11 -87.40 -71.60
C PHE A 731 -8.66 -86.29 -70.65
N VAL A 732 -9.15 -85.07 -70.88
CA VAL A 732 -8.92 -83.92 -70.01
C VAL A 732 -10.22 -83.64 -69.23
N PRO A 733 -10.27 -83.89 -67.91
CA PRO A 733 -11.49 -83.71 -67.14
C PRO A 733 -11.83 -82.22 -66.97
N ASN A 734 -13.13 -81.92 -66.89
CA ASN A 734 -13.67 -80.57 -66.64
C ASN A 734 -13.18 -79.49 -67.62
N VAL A 735 -13.10 -79.82 -68.92
CA VAL A 735 -12.82 -78.85 -70.00
C VAL A 735 -14.09 -78.48 -70.77
N ASP A 736 -14.19 -77.20 -71.12
CA ASP A 736 -15.24 -76.65 -71.99
C ASP A 736 -14.65 -75.60 -72.95
N GLY A 737 -15.45 -75.14 -73.90
CA GLY A 737 -15.04 -74.18 -74.92
C GLY A 737 -13.88 -74.71 -75.78
N THR A 738 -12.88 -73.86 -76.03
CA THR A 738 -11.73 -74.18 -76.90
C THR A 738 -10.94 -75.41 -76.42
N TRP A 739 -10.79 -75.62 -75.12
CA TRP A 739 -10.06 -76.78 -74.57
C TRP A 739 -10.73 -78.11 -74.91
N LYS A 740 -12.06 -78.13 -74.87
CA LYS A 740 -12.86 -79.28 -75.28
C LYS A 740 -12.76 -79.50 -76.79
N GLY A 741 -12.99 -78.47 -77.60
CA GLY A 741 -12.86 -78.58 -79.06
C GLY A 741 -11.46 -79.02 -79.54
N LEU A 742 -10.39 -78.60 -78.87
CA LEU A 742 -9.04 -79.10 -79.16
C LEU A 742 -8.85 -80.57 -78.75
N THR A 743 -9.42 -80.99 -77.61
CA THR A 743 -9.39 -82.39 -77.16
C THR A 743 -10.18 -83.29 -78.13
N ASP A 744 -11.35 -82.84 -78.56
CA ASP A 744 -12.21 -83.53 -79.53
C ASP A 744 -11.52 -83.66 -80.90
N ASN A 745 -10.86 -82.60 -81.38
CA ASN A 745 -10.08 -82.63 -82.62
C ASN A 745 -8.90 -83.63 -82.56
N VAL A 746 -8.17 -83.68 -81.43
CA VAL A 746 -7.09 -84.66 -81.22
C VAL A 746 -7.65 -86.09 -81.20
N ASN A 747 -8.81 -86.29 -80.58
CA ASN A 747 -9.51 -87.58 -80.56
C ASN A 747 -10.03 -88.00 -81.95
N GLN A 748 -10.52 -87.06 -82.76
CA GLN A 748 -10.92 -87.33 -84.15
C GLN A 748 -9.73 -87.70 -85.02
N MET A 749 -8.61 -86.98 -84.92
CA MET A 749 -7.37 -87.31 -85.62
C MET A 749 -6.86 -88.71 -85.24
N ALA A 750 -6.86 -89.04 -83.94
CA ALA A 750 -6.44 -90.34 -83.44
C ALA A 750 -7.37 -91.48 -83.91
N ALA A 751 -8.69 -91.24 -83.96
CA ALA A 751 -9.67 -92.20 -84.47
C ALA A 751 -9.52 -92.45 -85.98
N ASN A 752 -9.30 -91.40 -86.77
CA ASN A 752 -9.09 -91.51 -88.22
C ASN A 752 -7.85 -92.36 -88.54
N LEU A 753 -6.69 -92.05 -87.95
CA LEU A 753 -5.46 -92.84 -88.09
C LEU A 753 -5.66 -94.29 -87.63
N THR A 754 -6.36 -94.50 -86.52
CA THR A 754 -6.70 -95.83 -85.98
C THR A 754 -7.51 -96.67 -86.96
N SER A 755 -8.52 -96.07 -87.60
CA SER A 755 -9.37 -96.77 -88.57
C SER A 755 -8.62 -97.05 -89.88
N GLN A 756 -7.91 -96.06 -90.40
CA GLN A 756 -7.20 -96.11 -91.67
C GLN A 756 -6.07 -97.16 -91.67
N VAL A 757 -5.15 -97.08 -90.70
CA VAL A 757 -4.01 -98.01 -90.61
C VAL A 757 -4.48 -99.45 -90.34
N ARG A 758 -5.55 -99.63 -89.55
CA ARG A 758 -6.12 -100.97 -89.28
C ARG A 758 -6.73 -101.60 -90.54
N SER A 759 -7.48 -100.84 -91.34
CA SER A 759 -8.06 -101.34 -92.60
C SER A 759 -6.97 -101.75 -93.61
N ILE A 760 -5.91 -100.96 -93.75
CA ILE A 760 -4.74 -101.32 -94.57
C ILE A 760 -4.11 -102.64 -94.12
N ALA A 761 -3.90 -102.81 -92.80
CA ALA A 761 -3.31 -104.01 -92.23
C ALA A 761 -4.18 -105.27 -92.42
N GLU A 762 -5.51 -105.15 -92.26
CA GLU A 762 -6.45 -106.26 -92.45
C GLU A 762 -6.47 -106.76 -93.90
N VAL A 763 -6.45 -105.86 -94.88
CA VAL A 763 -6.46 -106.22 -96.30
C VAL A 763 -5.12 -106.79 -96.75
N THR A 764 -4.01 -106.20 -96.29
CA THR A 764 -2.66 -106.75 -96.51
C THR A 764 -2.53 -108.17 -95.95
N LYS A 765 -3.15 -108.43 -94.79
CA LYS A 765 -3.21 -109.77 -94.17
C LYS A 765 -4.11 -110.74 -94.95
N ALA A 766 -5.21 -110.28 -95.55
CA ALA A 766 -6.06 -111.09 -96.41
C ALA A 766 -5.32 -111.55 -97.68
N VAL A 767 -4.64 -110.61 -98.35
CA VAL A 767 -3.78 -110.89 -99.53
C VAL A 767 -2.69 -111.91 -99.18
N ALA A 768 -2.03 -111.77 -98.03
CA ALA A 768 -1.00 -112.71 -97.56
C ALA A 768 -1.54 -114.13 -97.24
N LEU A 769 -2.86 -114.28 -97.09
CA LEU A 769 -3.54 -115.58 -96.90
C LEU A 769 -4.18 -116.11 -98.20
N GLY A 770 -4.00 -115.43 -99.33
CA GLY A 770 -4.62 -115.78 -100.62
C GLY A 770 -6.08 -115.32 -100.77
N ASP A 771 -6.64 -114.60 -99.80
CA ASP A 771 -7.97 -113.99 -99.90
C ASP A 771 -7.90 -112.69 -100.70
N LEU A 772 -8.00 -112.83 -102.01
CA LEU A 772 -8.00 -111.73 -102.98
C LEU A 772 -9.41 -111.13 -103.21
N SER A 773 -10.35 -111.36 -102.29
CA SER A 773 -11.68 -110.75 -102.33
C SER A 773 -11.73 -109.37 -101.65
N LYS A 774 -10.87 -109.14 -100.64
CA LYS A 774 -10.95 -107.96 -99.77
C LYS A 774 -10.25 -106.73 -100.33
N LYS A 775 -10.81 -105.56 -100.00
CA LYS A 775 -10.29 -104.23 -100.33
C LYS A 775 -10.35 -103.32 -99.12
N ILE A 776 -9.53 -102.27 -99.15
CA ILE A 776 -9.56 -101.18 -98.18
C ILE A 776 -10.75 -100.30 -98.54
N GLU A 777 -11.73 -100.19 -97.65
CA GLU A 777 -12.98 -99.44 -97.88
C GLU A 777 -13.01 -98.09 -97.14
N VAL A 778 -12.39 -98.01 -95.95
CA VAL A 778 -12.38 -96.85 -95.04
C VAL A 778 -12.15 -95.49 -95.72
N GLU A 779 -12.85 -94.45 -95.29
CA GLU A 779 -12.66 -93.09 -95.79
C GLU A 779 -11.27 -92.55 -95.46
N SER A 780 -10.65 -91.91 -96.45
CA SER A 780 -9.24 -91.51 -96.45
C SER A 780 -9.00 -90.45 -97.51
N ASP A 781 -8.20 -89.46 -97.17
CA ASP A 781 -7.73 -88.39 -98.07
C ASP A 781 -6.19 -88.36 -98.12
N GLY A 782 -5.64 -87.64 -99.10
CA GLY A 782 -4.19 -87.45 -99.25
C GLY A 782 -3.41 -88.76 -99.44
N GLU A 783 -2.22 -88.86 -98.85
CA GLU A 783 -1.29 -90.00 -98.99
C GLU A 783 -1.93 -91.35 -98.59
N ILE A 784 -2.86 -91.35 -97.64
CA ILE A 784 -3.59 -92.56 -97.22
C ILE A 784 -4.57 -93.03 -98.32
N LEU A 785 -5.17 -92.11 -99.08
CA LEU A 785 -6.01 -92.45 -100.24
C LEU A 785 -5.17 -93.03 -101.39
N GLU A 786 -3.98 -92.48 -101.62
CA GLU A 786 -3.05 -93.03 -102.62
C GLU A 786 -2.61 -94.44 -102.23
N LEU A 787 -2.23 -94.67 -100.98
CA LEU A 787 -1.89 -95.99 -100.45
C LEU A 787 -3.06 -96.99 -100.54
N LYS A 788 -4.28 -96.56 -100.18
CA LYS A 788 -5.53 -97.32 -100.36
C LYS A 788 -5.70 -97.78 -101.81
N ASN A 789 -5.51 -96.88 -102.77
CA ASN A 789 -5.65 -97.18 -104.20
C ASN A 789 -4.54 -98.11 -104.71
N VAL A 790 -3.28 -97.90 -104.32
CA VAL A 790 -2.15 -98.77 -104.69
C VAL A 790 -2.36 -100.21 -104.20
N VAL A 791 -2.74 -100.40 -102.93
CA VAL A 791 -2.99 -101.73 -102.37
C VAL A 791 -4.20 -102.38 -103.05
N ASN A 792 -5.32 -101.66 -103.24
CA ASN A 792 -6.51 -102.21 -103.89
C ASN A 792 -6.24 -102.65 -105.34
N ASN A 793 -5.47 -101.87 -106.11
CA ASN A 793 -5.08 -102.22 -107.48
C ASN A 793 -4.20 -103.48 -107.54
N MET A 794 -3.30 -103.66 -106.57
CA MET A 794 -2.50 -104.88 -106.43
C MET A 794 -3.38 -106.12 -106.20
N VAL A 795 -4.43 -106.02 -105.36
CA VAL A 795 -5.35 -107.15 -105.13
C VAL A 795 -6.09 -107.53 -106.42
N ASP A 796 -6.56 -106.56 -107.21
CA ASP A 796 -7.23 -106.83 -108.48
C ASP A 796 -6.30 -107.55 -109.48
N GLN A 797 -5.03 -107.10 -109.62
CA GLN A 797 -4.06 -107.75 -110.51
C GLN A 797 -3.78 -109.20 -110.12
N LEU A 798 -3.53 -109.45 -108.82
CA LEU A 798 -3.33 -110.79 -108.28
C LEU A 798 -4.52 -111.71 -108.59
N ARG A 799 -5.75 -111.19 -108.44
CA ARG A 799 -6.98 -111.98 -108.64
C ARG A 799 -7.16 -112.42 -110.09
N VAL A 800 -6.88 -111.55 -111.06
CA VAL A 800 -6.96 -111.89 -112.49
C VAL A 800 -5.88 -112.92 -112.85
N PHE A 801 -4.63 -112.71 -112.42
CA PHE A 801 -3.54 -113.66 -112.67
C PHE A 801 -3.85 -115.07 -112.15
N ALA A 802 -4.32 -115.19 -110.91
CA ALA A 802 -4.68 -116.47 -110.31
C ALA A 802 -5.80 -117.20 -111.09
N SER A 803 -6.79 -116.46 -111.61
CA SER A 803 -7.88 -117.04 -112.40
C SER A 803 -7.42 -117.60 -113.75
N GLU A 804 -6.53 -116.89 -114.46
CA GLU A 804 -6.07 -117.26 -115.80
C GLU A 804 -5.10 -118.45 -115.79
N VAL A 805 -4.18 -118.52 -114.81
CA VAL A 805 -3.30 -119.68 -114.63
C VAL A 805 -4.14 -120.92 -114.31
N THR A 806 -5.12 -120.80 -113.40
CA THR A 806 -6.04 -121.89 -113.06
C THR A 806 -6.83 -122.38 -114.28
N ARG A 807 -7.29 -121.46 -115.14
CA ARG A 807 -8.03 -121.78 -116.37
C ARG A 807 -7.18 -122.59 -117.36
N VAL A 808 -5.97 -122.15 -117.70
CA VAL A 808 -5.13 -122.84 -118.69
C VAL A 808 -4.60 -124.18 -118.19
N SER A 809 -4.21 -124.27 -116.91
CA SER A 809 -3.86 -125.54 -116.28
C SER A 809 -5.01 -126.56 -116.35
N LYS A 810 -6.26 -126.09 -116.27
CA LYS A 810 -7.45 -126.94 -116.41
C LYS A 810 -7.71 -127.34 -117.87
N GLU A 811 -7.84 -126.38 -118.78
CA GLU A 811 -8.13 -126.60 -120.21
C GLU A 811 -7.14 -127.57 -120.86
N VAL A 812 -5.84 -127.27 -120.76
CA VAL A 812 -4.80 -127.99 -121.51
C VAL A 812 -4.20 -129.13 -120.69
N GLY A 813 -4.14 -128.99 -119.36
CA GLY A 813 -3.54 -129.99 -118.46
C GLY A 813 -4.50 -131.10 -118.00
N THR A 814 -5.82 -130.86 -117.97
CA THR A 814 -6.80 -131.86 -117.48
C THR A 814 -7.97 -132.14 -118.41
N GLU A 815 -8.44 -131.16 -119.19
CA GLU A 815 -9.60 -131.35 -120.09
C GLU A 815 -9.21 -131.76 -121.51
N GLY A 816 -7.90 -131.77 -121.83
CA GLY A 816 -7.39 -132.15 -123.15
C GLY A 816 -7.76 -131.16 -124.27
N ILE A 817 -8.17 -129.94 -123.93
CA ILE A 817 -8.55 -128.89 -124.88
C ILE A 817 -7.27 -128.22 -125.39
N LEU A 818 -6.67 -128.85 -126.41
CA LEU A 818 -5.37 -128.48 -126.94
C LEU A 818 -5.42 -127.10 -127.65
N GLY A 819 -4.71 -126.10 -127.11
CA GLY A 819 -4.55 -124.76 -127.69
C GLY A 819 -4.82 -123.57 -126.77
N GLY A 820 -5.24 -123.79 -125.51
CA GLY A 820 -5.51 -122.71 -124.54
C GLY A 820 -4.28 -121.88 -124.16
N GLN A 821 -4.47 -120.57 -123.96
CA GLN A 821 -3.46 -119.61 -123.50
C GLN A 821 -4.03 -118.62 -122.47
N ALA A 822 -3.18 -118.13 -121.56
CA ALA A 822 -3.48 -117.23 -120.46
C ALA A 822 -3.22 -115.77 -120.88
N ILE A 823 -4.19 -114.89 -120.60
CA ILE A 823 -4.22 -113.49 -121.03
C ILE A 823 -4.52 -112.60 -119.82
N VAL A 824 -3.46 -112.21 -119.08
CA VAL A 824 -3.56 -111.31 -117.93
C VAL A 824 -3.15 -109.90 -118.36
N PRO A 825 -4.08 -108.92 -118.42
CA PRO A 825 -3.76 -107.57 -118.90
C PRO A 825 -2.94 -106.76 -117.88
N ASN A 826 -2.17 -105.79 -118.39
CA ASN A 826 -1.41 -104.81 -117.60
C ASN A 826 -0.36 -105.38 -116.63
N ILE A 827 0.15 -106.60 -116.89
CA ILE A 827 1.23 -107.22 -116.13
C ILE A 827 2.63 -106.74 -116.55
N ALA A 828 3.56 -106.72 -115.60
CA ALA A 828 4.97 -106.45 -115.82
C ALA A 828 5.85 -107.26 -114.84
N GLY A 829 7.13 -107.42 -115.17
CA GLY A 829 8.06 -108.27 -114.40
C GLY A 829 7.59 -109.71 -114.28
N THR A 830 7.82 -110.32 -113.12
CA THR A 830 7.60 -111.75 -112.84
C THR A 830 6.19 -112.26 -113.18
N TRP A 831 5.15 -111.42 -113.09
CA TRP A 831 3.79 -111.79 -113.50
C TRP A 831 3.70 -112.11 -115.00
N LYS A 832 4.45 -111.38 -115.83
CA LYS A 832 4.56 -111.66 -117.26
C LYS A 832 5.35 -112.93 -117.50
N ASP A 833 6.52 -113.06 -116.88
CA ASP A 833 7.40 -114.22 -117.05
C ASP A 833 6.67 -115.54 -116.72
N LEU A 834 5.85 -115.56 -115.67
CA LEU A 834 5.02 -116.71 -115.32
C LEU A 834 3.90 -116.99 -116.34
N THR A 835 3.25 -115.95 -116.85
CA THR A 835 2.19 -116.08 -117.87
C THR A 835 2.74 -116.67 -119.17
N ASP A 836 3.90 -116.18 -119.63
CA ASP A 836 4.55 -116.66 -120.85
C ASP A 836 5.04 -118.11 -120.71
N ASN A 837 5.52 -118.52 -119.52
CA ASN A 837 5.91 -119.92 -119.25
C ASN A 837 4.71 -120.89 -119.28
N VAL A 838 3.55 -120.51 -118.73
CA VAL A 838 2.33 -121.34 -118.78
C VAL A 838 1.88 -121.53 -120.24
N ASN A 839 1.95 -120.47 -121.06
CA ASN A 839 1.61 -120.52 -122.48
C ASN A 839 2.55 -121.44 -123.28
N MET A 840 3.85 -121.43 -122.97
CA MET A 840 4.84 -122.32 -123.61
C MET A 840 4.59 -123.81 -123.28
N MET A 841 4.23 -124.13 -122.03
CA MET A 841 3.87 -125.50 -121.63
C MET A 841 2.64 -126.02 -122.39
N ALA A 842 1.61 -125.18 -122.54
CA ALA A 842 0.38 -125.53 -123.25
C ALA A 842 0.59 -125.86 -124.74
N ALA A 843 1.48 -125.13 -125.42
CA ALA A 843 1.80 -125.35 -126.83
C ALA A 843 2.51 -126.69 -127.10
N ASN A 844 3.38 -127.13 -126.18
CA ASN A 844 4.11 -128.38 -126.32
C ASN A 844 3.18 -129.61 -126.24
N LEU A 845 2.33 -129.68 -125.20
CA LEU A 845 1.32 -130.73 -125.04
C LEU A 845 0.38 -130.81 -126.26
N THR A 846 -0.05 -129.64 -126.75
CA THR A 846 -0.92 -129.49 -127.91
C THR A 846 -0.37 -130.14 -129.17
N THR A 847 0.95 -130.04 -129.39
CA THR A 847 1.61 -130.56 -130.59
C THR A 847 1.88 -132.06 -130.49
N GLN A 848 2.30 -132.53 -129.31
CA GLN A 848 2.74 -133.93 -129.11
C GLN A 848 1.58 -134.93 -129.15
N VAL A 849 0.47 -134.64 -128.47
CA VAL A 849 -0.68 -135.57 -128.37
C VAL A 849 -1.35 -135.80 -129.73
N ARG A 850 -1.47 -134.75 -130.57
CA ARG A 850 -2.19 -134.82 -131.85
C ARG A 850 -1.58 -135.83 -132.82
N SER A 851 -0.26 -135.88 -132.97
CA SER A 851 0.39 -136.81 -133.92
C SER A 851 0.47 -138.28 -133.45
N ILE A 852 0.15 -138.57 -132.18
CA ILE A 852 -0.03 -139.96 -131.72
C ILE A 852 -1.40 -140.50 -132.21
N ALA A 853 -2.43 -139.65 -132.19
CA ALA A 853 -3.78 -140.02 -132.65
C ALA A 853 -3.81 -140.34 -134.16
N GLU A 854 -3.19 -139.48 -134.99
CA GLU A 854 -3.15 -139.61 -136.46
C GLU A 854 -2.62 -140.97 -136.96
N VAL A 855 -1.65 -141.55 -136.24
CA VAL A 855 -1.05 -142.85 -136.61
C VAL A 855 -1.85 -144.02 -136.04
N THR A 856 -2.41 -143.87 -134.85
CA THR A 856 -3.31 -144.87 -134.25
C THR A 856 -4.57 -145.07 -135.11
N GLU A 857 -5.11 -143.98 -135.67
CA GLU A 857 -6.23 -144.01 -136.63
C GLU A 857 -5.86 -144.73 -137.94
N ALA A 858 -4.67 -144.49 -138.49
CA ALA A 858 -4.23 -145.15 -139.72
C ALA A 858 -4.09 -146.68 -139.57
N VAL A 859 -3.58 -147.15 -138.43
CA VAL A 859 -3.52 -148.58 -138.10
C VAL A 859 -4.93 -149.19 -138.03
N ALA A 860 -5.88 -148.47 -137.42
CA ALA A 860 -7.28 -148.93 -137.31
C ALA A 860 -7.98 -149.05 -138.67
N MET A 861 -7.57 -148.25 -139.68
CA MET A 861 -8.05 -148.35 -141.06
C MET A 861 -7.33 -149.43 -141.90
N GLY A 862 -6.36 -150.15 -141.32
CA GLY A 862 -5.57 -151.18 -142.01
C GLY A 862 -4.40 -150.66 -142.84
N ASP A 863 -4.10 -149.35 -142.78
CA ASP A 863 -2.93 -148.75 -143.42
C ASP A 863 -1.67 -148.93 -142.56
N LEU A 864 -1.04 -150.09 -142.71
CA LEU A 864 0.17 -150.49 -141.97
C LEU A 864 1.48 -149.87 -142.54
N SER A 865 1.39 -148.64 -143.07
CA SER A 865 2.52 -147.89 -143.63
C SER A 865 2.93 -146.65 -142.83
N LYS A 866 2.04 -146.07 -141.99
CA LYS A 866 2.31 -144.83 -141.25
C LYS A 866 3.06 -145.05 -139.94
N LYS A 867 3.83 -144.04 -139.53
CA LYS A 867 4.59 -143.98 -138.27
C LYS A 867 4.61 -142.56 -137.69
N ILE A 868 4.75 -142.44 -136.38
CA ILE A 868 4.80 -141.15 -135.64
C ILE A 868 6.16 -140.48 -135.89
N LEU A 869 6.16 -139.19 -136.28
CA LEU A 869 7.38 -138.47 -136.68
C LEU A 869 7.83 -137.35 -135.73
N VAL A 870 6.90 -136.60 -135.11
CA VAL A 870 7.16 -135.38 -134.29
C VAL A 870 8.28 -135.56 -133.25
N GLU A 871 9.09 -134.52 -133.02
CA GLU A 871 10.13 -134.52 -131.98
C GLU A 871 9.52 -134.56 -130.57
N THR A 872 9.99 -135.51 -129.77
CA THR A 872 9.39 -135.88 -128.47
C THR A 872 10.49 -136.32 -127.52
N SER A 873 10.36 -135.96 -126.25
CA SER A 873 11.37 -136.22 -125.20
C SER A 873 10.70 -136.82 -123.96
N GLY A 874 11.44 -137.65 -123.20
CA GLY A 874 10.87 -138.39 -122.07
C GLY A 874 9.84 -139.44 -122.51
N GLU A 875 8.88 -139.75 -121.65
CA GLU A 875 7.92 -140.86 -121.80
C GLU A 875 7.11 -140.84 -123.12
N ILE A 876 6.90 -139.65 -123.71
CA ILE A 876 6.24 -139.49 -125.01
C ILE A 876 7.06 -140.14 -126.16
N LEU A 877 8.40 -140.15 -126.05
CA LEU A 877 9.29 -140.79 -127.03
C LEU A 877 9.18 -142.32 -126.97
N ASP A 878 9.05 -142.89 -125.77
CA ASP A 878 8.88 -144.33 -125.59
C ASP A 878 7.54 -144.80 -126.15
N LEU A 879 6.47 -144.04 -125.89
CA LEU A 879 5.14 -144.28 -126.48
C LEU A 879 5.18 -144.24 -128.02
N LYS A 880 5.87 -143.25 -128.59
CA LYS A 880 6.11 -143.12 -130.04
C LYS A 880 6.77 -144.37 -130.64
N ASN A 881 7.73 -144.96 -129.94
CA ASN A 881 8.41 -146.17 -130.41
C ASN A 881 7.50 -147.41 -130.32
N ILE A 882 6.81 -147.62 -129.19
CA ILE A 882 5.91 -148.76 -128.97
C ILE A 882 4.80 -148.83 -130.04
N VAL A 883 4.17 -147.69 -130.36
CA VAL A 883 3.12 -147.63 -131.41
C VAL A 883 3.72 -147.98 -132.77
N ASN A 884 4.91 -147.46 -133.10
CA ASN A 884 5.58 -147.70 -134.37
C ASN A 884 6.01 -149.17 -134.61
N ASP A 885 6.36 -149.91 -133.56
CA ASP A 885 6.75 -151.33 -133.65
C ASP A 885 5.54 -152.26 -133.83
N MET A 886 4.40 -151.91 -133.22
CA MET A 886 3.13 -152.63 -133.40
C MET A 886 2.68 -152.67 -134.87
N VAL A 887 2.88 -151.57 -135.61
CA VAL A 887 2.50 -151.47 -137.04
C VAL A 887 3.24 -152.50 -137.91
N ASP A 888 4.55 -152.67 -137.68
CA ASP A 888 5.38 -153.58 -138.48
C ASP A 888 5.01 -155.06 -138.25
N GLN A 889 4.66 -155.44 -137.01
CA GLN A 889 4.27 -156.82 -136.69
C GLN A 889 2.99 -157.25 -137.40
N LEU A 890 1.96 -156.40 -137.40
CA LEU A 890 0.69 -156.66 -138.09
C LEU A 890 0.88 -156.90 -139.59
N ARG A 891 1.84 -156.19 -140.21
CA ARG A 891 2.10 -156.26 -141.66
C ARG A 891 2.67 -157.62 -142.09
N ILE A 892 3.48 -158.27 -141.24
CA ILE A 892 4.12 -159.56 -141.55
C ILE A 892 3.11 -160.71 -141.47
N PHE A 893 2.22 -160.71 -140.47
CA PHE A 893 1.21 -161.76 -140.32
C PHE A 893 0.24 -161.82 -141.53
N ALA A 894 -0.20 -160.67 -142.03
CA ALA A 894 -1.14 -160.58 -143.14
C ALA A 894 -0.61 -161.24 -144.45
N SER A 895 0.69 -161.15 -144.72
CA SER A 895 1.30 -161.77 -145.91
C SER A 895 1.28 -163.30 -145.89
N GLU A 896 1.56 -163.93 -144.74
CA GLU A 896 1.71 -165.40 -144.67
C GLU A 896 0.36 -166.14 -144.74
N VAL A 897 -0.67 -165.62 -144.09
CA VAL A 897 -2.03 -166.20 -144.19
C VAL A 897 -2.53 -166.15 -145.64
N THR A 898 -2.26 -165.04 -146.34
CA THR A 898 -2.63 -164.86 -147.76
C THR A 898 -1.91 -165.86 -148.67
N ARG A 899 -0.65 -166.19 -148.38
CA ARG A 899 0.15 -167.13 -149.17
C ARG A 899 -0.41 -168.55 -149.14
N VAL A 900 -0.71 -169.08 -147.95
CA VAL A 900 -1.05 -170.51 -147.79
C VAL A 900 -2.49 -170.82 -148.16
N ALA A 901 -3.41 -169.87 -147.94
CA ALA A 901 -4.77 -169.95 -148.49
C ALA A 901 -4.75 -170.11 -150.03
N LYS A 902 -3.80 -169.46 -150.71
CA LYS A 902 -3.63 -169.55 -152.16
C LYS A 902 -3.02 -170.89 -152.59
N GLU A 903 -1.87 -171.28 -152.02
CA GLU A 903 -1.12 -172.48 -152.40
C GLU A 903 -1.97 -173.77 -152.34
N VAL A 904 -2.67 -173.99 -151.23
CA VAL A 904 -3.40 -175.25 -150.97
C VAL A 904 -4.88 -175.14 -151.32
N GLY A 905 -5.50 -173.98 -151.09
CA GLY A 905 -6.93 -173.76 -151.37
C GLY A 905 -7.28 -173.48 -152.83
N THR A 906 -6.34 -172.95 -153.65
CA THR A 906 -6.63 -172.53 -155.03
C THR A 906 -5.67 -173.05 -156.09
N GLU A 907 -4.39 -173.27 -155.78
CA GLU A 907 -3.40 -173.75 -156.78
C GLU A 907 -3.29 -175.28 -156.86
N GLY A 908 -4.02 -176.02 -156.03
CA GLY A 908 -4.00 -177.49 -156.03
C GLY A 908 -2.66 -178.13 -155.61
N LYS A 909 -1.74 -177.34 -155.04
CA LYS A 909 -0.43 -177.79 -154.57
C LYS A 909 -0.56 -178.40 -153.17
N LEU A 910 -0.96 -179.66 -153.15
CA LEU A 910 -1.23 -180.41 -151.93
C LEU A 910 0.05 -180.59 -151.08
N GLY A 911 0.16 -179.84 -149.96
CA GLY A 911 1.28 -179.95 -149.01
C GLY A 911 1.87 -178.64 -148.44
N GLY A 912 1.33 -177.45 -148.76
CA GLY A 912 1.87 -176.15 -148.27
C GLY A 912 1.56 -175.82 -146.80
N GLN A 913 2.42 -175.04 -146.13
CA GLN A 913 2.29 -174.59 -144.74
C GLN A 913 2.80 -173.15 -144.52
N ALA A 914 2.31 -172.50 -143.46
CA ALA A 914 2.55 -171.10 -143.06
C ALA A 914 3.60 -171.00 -141.95
N PHE A 915 4.44 -169.95 -142.01
CA PHE A 915 5.44 -169.68 -140.98
C PHE A 915 5.63 -168.17 -140.75
N VAL A 916 5.18 -167.70 -139.59
CA VAL A 916 5.44 -166.33 -139.12
C VAL A 916 6.49 -166.37 -138.00
N PRO A 917 7.64 -165.67 -138.12
CA PRO A 917 8.64 -165.63 -137.05
C PRO A 917 8.17 -164.77 -135.87
N ASN A 918 8.67 -165.09 -134.67
CA ASN A 918 8.49 -164.33 -133.42
C ASN A 918 7.04 -164.08 -132.93
N VAL A 919 6.02 -164.74 -133.50
CA VAL A 919 4.63 -164.62 -133.00
C VAL A 919 4.35 -165.44 -131.75
N GLY A 920 3.59 -164.86 -130.83
CA GLY A 920 3.03 -165.49 -129.64
C GLY A 920 1.54 -165.21 -129.48
N GLY A 921 0.89 -165.92 -128.54
CA GLY A 921 -0.55 -165.79 -128.30
C GLY A 921 -1.40 -166.14 -129.52
N THR A 922 -2.48 -165.39 -129.73
CA THR A 922 -3.50 -165.64 -130.77
C THR A 922 -2.93 -165.78 -132.18
N TRP A 923 -1.90 -164.99 -132.51
CA TRP A 923 -1.24 -165.02 -133.83
C TRP A 923 -0.60 -166.38 -134.15
N LYS A 924 -0.06 -167.07 -133.14
CA LYS A 924 0.48 -168.42 -133.32
C LYS A 924 -0.62 -169.45 -133.54
N GLY A 925 -1.66 -169.45 -132.70
CA GLY A 925 -2.79 -170.40 -132.83
C GLY A 925 -3.54 -170.28 -134.16
N LEU A 926 -3.64 -169.08 -134.73
CA LEU A 926 -4.18 -168.88 -136.09
C LEU A 926 -3.29 -169.52 -137.16
N THR A 927 -1.96 -169.41 -137.02
CA THR A 927 -0.99 -170.02 -137.95
C THR A 927 -1.07 -171.56 -137.93
N ASP A 928 -1.16 -172.15 -136.73
CA ASP A 928 -1.26 -173.60 -136.54
C ASP A 928 -2.57 -174.16 -137.14
N ASN A 929 -3.70 -173.45 -136.99
CA ASN A 929 -5.00 -173.86 -137.56
C ASN A 929 -5.01 -173.88 -139.10
N VAL A 930 -4.36 -172.91 -139.75
CA VAL A 930 -4.23 -172.87 -141.22
C VAL A 930 -3.45 -174.10 -141.73
N ASN A 931 -2.42 -174.53 -140.99
CA ASN A 931 -1.60 -175.69 -141.34
C ASN A 931 -2.37 -177.02 -141.20
N ILE A 932 -3.27 -177.14 -140.21
CA ILE A 932 -4.13 -178.33 -140.05
C ILE A 932 -5.14 -178.44 -141.21
N MET A 933 -5.75 -177.32 -141.62
CA MET A 933 -6.69 -177.28 -142.74
C MET A 933 -6.04 -177.71 -144.06
N ALA A 934 -4.80 -177.28 -144.31
CA ALA A 934 -4.03 -177.63 -145.50
C ALA A 934 -3.71 -179.12 -145.62
N ALA A 935 -3.49 -179.81 -144.50
CA ALA A 935 -3.23 -181.25 -144.48
C ALA A 935 -4.47 -182.07 -144.88
N ASN A 936 -5.63 -181.79 -144.28
CA ASN A 936 -6.85 -182.60 -144.50
C ASN A 936 -7.33 -182.60 -145.96
N LEU A 937 -7.19 -181.46 -146.67
CA LEU A 937 -7.51 -181.34 -148.10
C LEU A 937 -6.57 -182.18 -149.00
N THR A 938 -5.35 -182.46 -148.55
CA THR A 938 -4.32 -183.16 -149.34
C THR A 938 -4.65 -184.65 -149.54
N ASP A 939 -5.05 -185.34 -148.47
CA ASP A 939 -5.24 -186.80 -148.52
C ASP A 939 -6.61 -187.20 -149.08
N GLN A 940 -7.64 -186.40 -148.80
CA GLN A 940 -9.01 -186.64 -149.25
C GLN A 940 -9.15 -186.62 -150.79
N VAL A 941 -8.59 -185.60 -151.45
CA VAL A 941 -8.68 -185.45 -152.92
C VAL A 941 -7.91 -186.57 -153.63
N ARG A 942 -6.79 -187.02 -153.07
CA ARG A 942 -5.92 -188.04 -153.69
C ARG A 942 -6.60 -189.41 -153.81
N SER A 943 -7.39 -189.83 -152.82
CA SER A 943 -8.05 -191.16 -152.82
C SER A 943 -9.18 -191.29 -153.85
N ILE A 944 -9.97 -190.22 -154.05
CA ILE A 944 -11.09 -190.21 -155.01
C ILE A 944 -10.58 -190.39 -156.46
N ALA A 945 -9.41 -189.83 -156.77
CA ALA A 945 -8.80 -189.89 -158.09
C ALA A 945 -8.40 -191.32 -158.52
N GLU A 946 -7.96 -192.18 -157.60
CA GLU A 946 -7.53 -193.55 -157.95
C GLU A 946 -8.71 -194.45 -158.35
N VAL A 947 -9.82 -194.40 -157.61
CA VAL A 947 -10.95 -195.30 -157.84
C VAL A 947 -11.74 -194.89 -159.07
N THR A 948 -11.94 -193.59 -159.28
CA THR A 948 -12.56 -193.05 -160.51
C THR A 948 -11.79 -193.53 -161.77
N LYS A 949 -10.46 -193.67 -161.67
CA LYS A 949 -9.60 -194.18 -162.74
C LYS A 949 -9.69 -195.69 -162.95
N ALA A 950 -10.00 -196.48 -161.92
CA ALA A 950 -10.23 -197.92 -162.03
C ALA A 950 -11.56 -198.23 -162.74
N VAL A 951 -12.64 -197.54 -162.35
CA VAL A 951 -13.99 -197.70 -162.95
C VAL A 951 -13.95 -197.42 -164.46
N ALA A 952 -13.19 -196.40 -164.89
CA ALA A 952 -13.03 -196.03 -166.30
C ALA A 952 -12.33 -197.09 -167.17
N LEU A 953 -11.68 -198.09 -166.58
CA LEU A 953 -10.99 -199.18 -167.29
C LEU A 953 -11.83 -200.49 -167.35
N GLY A 954 -13.07 -200.46 -166.87
CA GLY A 954 -13.98 -201.61 -166.88
C GLY A 954 -13.78 -202.60 -165.71
N ASP A 955 -12.83 -202.34 -164.81
CA ASP A 955 -12.67 -203.12 -163.58
C ASP A 955 -13.62 -202.60 -162.47
N LEU A 956 -14.79 -203.22 -162.38
CA LEU A 956 -15.84 -202.90 -161.42
C LEU A 956 -15.67 -203.62 -160.06
N SER A 957 -14.42 -203.90 -159.66
CA SER A 957 -14.09 -204.52 -158.37
C SER A 957 -13.63 -203.55 -157.27
N LYS A 958 -13.23 -202.31 -157.61
CA LYS A 958 -12.66 -201.34 -156.66
C LYS A 958 -13.64 -200.31 -156.10
N LYS A 959 -13.37 -199.84 -154.87
CA LYS A 959 -14.11 -198.80 -154.13
C LYS A 959 -13.16 -197.88 -153.35
N ILE A 960 -13.65 -196.70 -152.94
CA ILE A 960 -12.92 -195.71 -152.13
C ILE A 960 -13.03 -196.10 -150.65
N GLU A 961 -11.89 -196.16 -149.95
CA GLU A 961 -11.83 -196.60 -148.55
C GLU A 961 -11.51 -195.46 -147.54
N VAL A 962 -10.69 -194.46 -147.90
CA VAL A 962 -10.23 -193.36 -147.02
C VAL A 962 -11.36 -192.68 -146.23
N GLU A 963 -11.12 -192.39 -144.95
CA GLU A 963 -12.06 -191.65 -144.10
C GLU A 963 -12.28 -190.22 -144.61
N SER A 964 -13.55 -189.83 -144.71
CA SER A 964 -13.97 -188.49 -145.11
C SER A 964 -15.25 -188.07 -144.39
N GLY A 965 -15.43 -186.77 -144.22
CA GLY A 965 -16.61 -186.14 -143.60
C GLY A 965 -17.13 -184.99 -144.46
N GLY A 966 -18.38 -184.58 -144.21
CA GLY A 966 -19.07 -183.59 -145.04
C GLY A 966 -19.30 -184.06 -146.47
N GLU A 967 -19.34 -183.12 -147.41
CA GLU A 967 -19.65 -183.33 -148.84
C GLU A 967 -18.71 -184.34 -149.52
N ILE A 968 -17.44 -184.41 -149.09
CA ILE A 968 -16.44 -185.38 -149.57
C ILE A 968 -16.86 -186.84 -149.27
N ARG A 969 -17.65 -187.07 -148.21
CA ARG A 969 -18.21 -188.40 -147.90
C ARG A 969 -19.38 -188.74 -148.82
N GLU A 970 -20.28 -187.79 -149.09
CA GLU A 970 -21.37 -188.00 -150.05
C GLU A 970 -20.83 -188.26 -151.46
N LEU A 971 -19.73 -187.59 -151.85
CA LEU A 971 -19.01 -187.86 -153.09
C LEU A 971 -18.38 -189.26 -153.11
N LYS A 972 -17.74 -189.69 -152.01
CA LYS A 972 -17.22 -191.06 -151.81
C LYS A 972 -18.32 -192.11 -152.00
N ASP A 973 -19.45 -191.95 -151.33
CA ASP A 973 -20.55 -192.90 -151.35
C ASP A 973 -21.28 -192.90 -152.71
N THR A 974 -21.39 -191.75 -153.37
CA THR A 974 -21.93 -191.63 -154.73
C THR A 974 -21.06 -192.36 -155.75
N VAL A 975 -19.74 -192.18 -155.71
CA VAL A 975 -18.81 -192.90 -156.60
C VAL A 975 -18.85 -194.40 -156.34
N ASN A 976 -18.89 -194.84 -155.08
CA ASN A 976 -18.98 -196.25 -154.72
C ASN A 976 -20.29 -196.92 -155.20
N ASN A 977 -21.44 -196.25 -155.08
CA ASN A 977 -22.73 -196.75 -155.58
C ASN A 977 -22.78 -196.83 -157.12
N MET A 978 -22.11 -195.90 -157.82
CA MET A 978 -22.00 -195.93 -159.28
C MET A 978 -21.26 -197.18 -159.79
N VAL A 979 -20.25 -197.68 -159.06
CA VAL A 979 -19.57 -198.94 -159.40
C VAL A 979 -20.53 -200.14 -159.32
N ASP A 980 -21.35 -200.20 -158.27
CA ASP A 980 -22.30 -201.30 -158.08
C ASP A 980 -23.39 -201.32 -159.16
N GLN A 981 -23.94 -200.16 -159.52
CA GLN A 981 -24.97 -200.08 -160.59
C GLN A 981 -24.43 -200.51 -161.95
N LEU A 982 -23.23 -200.08 -162.33
CA LEU A 982 -22.57 -200.51 -163.57
C LEU A 982 -22.35 -202.03 -163.60
N ARG A 983 -22.02 -202.63 -162.46
CA ARG A 983 -21.79 -204.07 -162.32
C ARG A 983 -23.06 -204.91 -162.46
N VAL A 984 -24.18 -204.43 -161.91
CA VAL A 984 -25.51 -205.05 -162.11
C VAL A 984 -25.91 -204.97 -163.58
N PHE A 985 -25.79 -203.80 -164.20
CA PHE A 985 -26.16 -203.57 -165.61
C PHE A 985 -25.43 -204.51 -166.58
N ALA A 986 -24.12 -204.71 -166.38
CA ALA A 986 -23.33 -205.64 -167.19
C ALA A 986 -23.81 -207.10 -167.09
N SER A 987 -24.30 -207.52 -165.92
CA SER A 987 -24.80 -208.89 -165.72
C SER A 987 -26.14 -209.15 -166.44
N GLU A 988 -27.05 -208.17 -166.42
CA GLU A 988 -28.40 -208.32 -167.00
C GLU A 988 -28.37 -208.32 -168.54
N VAL A 989 -27.52 -207.47 -169.14
CA VAL A 989 -27.26 -207.47 -170.60
C VAL A 989 -26.73 -208.83 -171.08
N THR A 990 -25.94 -209.52 -170.24
CA THR A 990 -25.40 -210.85 -170.55
C THR A 990 -26.46 -211.96 -170.48
N ARG A 991 -27.57 -211.73 -169.77
CA ARG A 991 -28.70 -212.68 -169.69
C ARG A 991 -29.60 -212.60 -170.92
N VAL A 992 -29.95 -211.38 -171.35
CA VAL A 992 -30.86 -211.15 -172.49
C VAL A 992 -30.25 -211.59 -173.83
N ALA A 993 -28.92 -211.61 -173.96
CA ALA A 993 -28.21 -212.05 -175.18
C ALA A 993 -28.09 -213.59 -175.35
N LYS A 994 -28.88 -214.39 -174.63
CA LYS A 994 -28.84 -215.86 -174.64
C LYS A 994 -30.21 -216.56 -174.76
N GLU A 995 -31.29 -215.79 -174.85
CA GLU A 995 -32.65 -216.25 -175.20
C GLU A 995 -32.95 -215.92 -176.67
#